data_AF-A0AA96FNK5-F1
#
_entry.id   AF-A0AA96FNK5-F1
#
_cell.length_a   1.000
_cell.length_b   1.000
_cell.length_c   1.000
_cell.angle_alpha   90.00
_cell.angle_beta   90.00
_cell.angle_gamma   90.00
#
_symmetry.space_group_name_H-M   'P 1'
#
loop_
_entity.id
_entity.type
_entity.pdbx_description
1 polymer ?
#
loop_
_entity_poly.entity_id
_entity_poly.type
_entity_poly.pdbx_seq_one_letter_code
_entity_poly.pdbx_strand_id
1 'polypeptide(L)'
;MRPLHIGAGLSKAFAAVVVVFATVLPAQTAYAATTNFYVDPVNGSDSNSGTSTAAAFKTIQAAQAAVRAIDTNMSDDIVVNLRGGTYTLTSPITFGTSDSGTNGHNVIYQAYNGETPVVTSGKTISGWTAVGNGEYQAPVGTFNFRQMYVNGVRATRARYPDLGSDFQLQGSDKTNQLLKILSSQISNWGNFSQVEMDLELQWAENHLRLKSYTTSGSTANVSIQNHEAGILFQRPYPILANGSPFHFENAHEFLNEPGEFYVDTTAQKVYYKPRSGEDMSTAVVQAPTLQTLFDVHGTSLDSPAHNLRFSGITFAQTTWMEATGNGLLNAQGGNYNISADANNNQYVDRPPAGVYVADADSVSFTGNTFTQMGATALDLHHGVHNSSVTGNLLHDVSGNGIMVGKFSDPTVEMHTIYNPPTSPAGEDPREVVKSVTVTDNLITRIGEDYLGTAGINAGFVNGTTINHNDISDAPWAGISLGWGWESAANAEGNNTISYNRIGNVLNRLCDTAGIYHLSNDPGTVIGNNYIHDVTRGPAACGSAVAGIYLDEGSDNLTVSNNVLSHTDGFINQNRNGSNVTLSGNSTTGTSIMEASGLEPAYQGLAAKLNLAYGKPASASSVTGSNWTADKANDNNASTGWSPTGTDSSAWWQVDLGQAYELGQYSFTTRQDIDQPETRSNFEIRASNDPTFATYTVVGRQGATTLPLGSTLTGNIDVRQKFRYIRVAKTDGAYFFIADFSVQQANGALEDSTGTPNVNPSTSCTLKNVNSGQLADVYQGQTTDGASVIQWPSNGGTNQQWNIVQVTGQLYKIVNRNSGKVLDVPNGNHRRGTALDQWTWNGGNNQLWSFEPAGSGWVIRNFETRQVMEVGGNSTTNGAAIDEWMALNQPNQTWTIQ
;
A
#
# COMPACT_ATOMS: atom_id res chain seq x y z
N MET A 1 -40.91 -69.56 7.79
CA MET A 1 -40.37 -70.42 6.72
C MET A 1 -39.09 -69.76 6.19
N ARG A 2 -37.93 -70.43 6.30
CA ARG A 2 -36.76 -70.23 5.41
C ARG A 2 -37.02 -71.03 4.10
N PRO A 3 -36.27 -70.94 2.96
CA PRO A 3 -34.89 -70.43 2.80
C PRO A 3 -34.45 -69.79 1.43
N LEU A 4 -33.16 -69.34 1.38
CA LEU A 4 -32.14 -69.39 0.29
C LEU A 4 -32.34 -68.61 -1.05
N HIS A 5 -31.35 -68.08 -1.81
CA HIS A 5 -29.88 -67.86 -1.72
C HIS A 5 -29.35 -67.06 -2.95
N ILE A 6 -28.24 -66.31 -2.76
CA ILE A 6 -27.07 -66.01 -3.64
C ILE A 6 -27.21 -65.13 -4.91
N GLY A 7 -26.30 -64.14 -5.02
CA GLY A 7 -25.79 -63.65 -6.31
C GLY A 7 -25.02 -62.33 -6.26
N ALA A 8 -23.68 -62.39 -6.21
CA ALA A 8 -22.76 -61.26 -6.27
C ALA A 8 -22.65 -60.62 -7.67
N GLY A 9 -22.30 -59.33 -7.77
CA GLY A 9 -21.84 -58.75 -9.04
C GLY A 9 -21.68 -57.23 -9.09
N LEU A 10 -20.43 -56.77 -8.97
CA LEU A 10 -19.83 -55.55 -9.53
C LEU A 10 -20.53 -54.18 -9.30
N SER A 11 -20.08 -53.48 -8.27
CA SER A 11 -20.14 -52.01 -8.19
C SER A 11 -19.17 -51.42 -9.23
N LYS A 12 -19.69 -50.89 -10.33
CA LYS A 12 -18.92 -50.08 -11.27
C LYS A 12 -18.44 -48.80 -10.57
N ALA A 13 -17.13 -48.61 -10.54
CA ALA A 13 -16.52 -47.32 -10.20
C ALA A 13 -17.04 -46.25 -11.17
N PHE A 14 -17.88 -45.33 -10.66
CA PHE A 14 -18.05 -44.03 -11.28
C PHE A 14 -16.79 -43.22 -10.93
N ALA A 15 -15.83 -43.20 -11.85
CA ALA A 15 -14.83 -42.15 -11.85
C ALA A 15 -15.58 -40.83 -12.10
N ALA A 16 -15.90 -40.12 -11.02
CA ALA A 16 -16.28 -38.72 -11.11
C ALA A 16 -15.03 -37.98 -11.61
N VAL A 17 -15.02 -37.68 -12.91
CA VAL A 17 -14.10 -36.70 -13.49
C VAL A 17 -14.45 -35.38 -12.81
N VAL A 18 -13.73 -35.05 -11.74
CA VAL A 18 -13.71 -33.70 -11.20
C VAL A 18 -12.99 -32.87 -12.25
N VAL A 19 -13.77 -32.23 -13.12
CA VAL A 19 -13.30 -31.15 -13.96
C VAL A 19 -12.95 -30.03 -12.98
N VAL A 20 -11.66 -29.92 -12.66
CA VAL A 20 -11.10 -28.73 -12.04
C VAL A 20 -11.29 -27.61 -13.05
N PHE A 21 -12.38 -26.85 -12.90
CA PHE A 21 -12.47 -25.54 -13.52
C PHE A 21 -11.41 -24.70 -12.81
N ALA A 22 -10.21 -24.64 -13.37
CA ALA A 22 -9.42 -23.43 -13.24
C ALA A 22 -10.33 -22.34 -13.81
N THR A 23 -10.93 -21.53 -12.95
CA THR A 23 -11.60 -20.30 -13.35
C THR A 23 -10.50 -19.39 -13.84
N VAL A 24 -10.13 -19.58 -15.11
CA VAL A 24 -9.57 -18.53 -15.94
C VAL A 24 -10.54 -17.37 -15.76
N LEU A 25 -10.02 -16.15 -15.51
CA LEU A 25 -10.79 -14.93 -15.77
C LEU A 25 -11.68 -15.20 -16.99
N PRO A 26 -12.95 -14.79 -17.05
CA PRO A 26 -13.57 -14.68 -18.35
C PRO A 26 -12.58 -13.85 -19.16
N ALA A 27 -11.91 -14.50 -20.11
CA ALA A 27 -11.06 -13.81 -21.03
C ALA A 27 -12.01 -12.79 -21.61
N GLN A 28 -11.82 -11.53 -21.24
CA GLN A 28 -12.66 -10.45 -21.73
C GLN A 28 -12.66 -10.66 -23.23
N THR A 29 -13.82 -10.99 -23.80
CA THR A 29 -13.90 -11.28 -25.22
C THR A 29 -13.45 -10.01 -25.89
N ALA A 30 -12.24 -10.05 -26.47
CA ALA A 30 -11.65 -8.89 -27.12
C ALA A 30 -12.70 -8.33 -28.07
N TYR A 31 -12.93 -7.01 -27.99
CA TYR A 31 -13.86 -6.38 -28.91
C TYR A 31 -13.34 -6.64 -30.32
N ALA A 32 -14.24 -7.07 -31.20
CA ALA A 32 -13.95 -7.33 -32.59
C ALA A 32 -14.93 -6.50 -33.41
N ALA A 33 -14.40 -5.72 -34.34
CA ALA A 33 -15.17 -4.98 -35.30
C ALA A 33 -14.63 -5.22 -36.71
N THR A 34 -15.34 -4.76 -37.72
CA THR A 34 -14.85 -4.76 -39.11
C THR A 34 -13.62 -3.88 -39.29
N THR A 35 -13.52 -2.77 -38.54
CA THR A 35 -12.39 -1.85 -38.59
C THR A 35 -11.45 -2.06 -37.40
N ASN A 36 -10.22 -2.51 -37.67
CA ASN A 36 -9.18 -2.68 -36.66
C ASN A 36 -7.92 -1.91 -37.03
N PHE A 37 -7.40 -1.16 -36.07
CA PHE A 37 -6.03 -0.66 -36.07
C PHE A 37 -5.17 -1.43 -35.07
N TYR A 38 -3.86 -1.46 -35.30
CA TYR A 38 -2.86 -2.11 -34.47
C TYR A 38 -1.75 -1.13 -34.15
N VAL A 39 -1.29 -1.13 -32.91
CA VAL A 39 -0.15 -0.34 -32.44
C VAL A 39 0.86 -1.27 -31.80
N ASP A 40 2.12 -1.19 -32.23
CA ASP A 40 3.25 -1.94 -31.69
C ASP A 40 4.40 -0.97 -31.35
N PRO A 41 4.72 -0.74 -30.06
CA PRO A 41 5.69 0.27 -29.65
C PRO A 41 7.14 -0.14 -29.99
N VAL A 42 7.35 -1.44 -30.24
CA VAL A 42 8.67 -2.03 -30.50
C VAL A 42 8.92 -2.11 -32.00
N ASN A 43 7.99 -2.68 -32.75
CA ASN A 43 8.16 -3.04 -34.17
C ASN A 43 7.36 -2.16 -35.14
N GLY A 44 6.43 -1.34 -34.63
CA GLY A 44 5.56 -0.49 -35.44
C GLY A 44 6.26 0.73 -36.05
N SER A 45 5.56 1.38 -36.98
CA SER A 45 5.98 2.64 -37.60
C SER A 45 4.76 3.52 -37.86
N ASP A 46 4.82 4.81 -37.52
CA ASP A 46 3.71 5.76 -37.73
C ASP A 46 3.48 6.11 -39.20
N SER A 47 4.37 5.65 -40.09
CA SER A 47 4.16 5.69 -41.55
C SER A 47 3.37 4.49 -42.10
N ASN A 48 3.12 3.47 -41.27
CA ASN A 48 2.32 2.32 -41.67
C ASN A 48 0.82 2.66 -41.72
N SER A 49 0.01 1.75 -42.25
CA SER A 49 -1.45 1.93 -42.31
C SER A 49 -2.19 1.58 -41.02
N GLY A 50 -1.54 0.86 -40.10
CA GLY A 50 -2.16 0.34 -38.88
C GLY A 50 -3.11 -0.83 -39.07
N THR A 51 -3.40 -1.27 -40.30
CA THR A 51 -4.52 -2.21 -40.60
C THR A 51 -4.22 -3.68 -40.33
N SER A 52 -2.99 -4.02 -39.92
CA SER A 52 -2.60 -5.38 -39.50
C SER A 52 -1.44 -5.32 -38.50
N THR A 53 -1.19 -6.40 -37.77
CA THR A 53 -0.04 -6.49 -36.86
C THR A 53 1.31 -6.30 -37.56
N ALA A 54 1.44 -6.71 -38.83
CA ALA A 54 2.64 -6.51 -39.64
C ALA A 54 2.83 -5.07 -40.14
N ALA A 55 1.75 -4.29 -40.18
CA ALA A 55 1.74 -2.89 -40.58
C ALA A 55 1.21 -2.00 -39.45
N ALA A 56 1.55 -2.32 -38.20
CA ALA A 56 1.09 -1.59 -37.02
C ALA A 56 1.68 -0.17 -36.95
N PHE A 57 0.92 0.78 -36.41
CA PHE A 57 1.44 2.07 -35.97
C PHE A 57 2.46 1.87 -34.84
N LYS A 58 3.34 2.85 -34.62
CA LYS A 58 4.26 2.84 -33.46
C LYS A 58 3.63 3.49 -32.24
N THR A 59 2.87 4.55 -32.44
CA THR A 59 2.30 5.36 -31.36
C THR A 59 0.78 5.28 -31.32
N ILE A 60 0.22 5.46 -30.12
CA ILE A 60 -1.24 5.54 -29.92
C ILE A 60 -1.80 6.76 -30.65
N GLN A 61 -1.05 7.87 -30.69
CA GLN A 61 -1.42 9.11 -31.36
C GLN A 61 -1.58 8.92 -32.89
N ALA A 62 -0.74 8.11 -33.53
CA ALA A 62 -0.89 7.81 -34.95
C ALA A 62 -2.17 7.00 -35.22
N ALA A 63 -2.49 6.03 -34.35
CA ALA A 63 -3.75 5.29 -34.43
C ALA A 63 -4.96 6.21 -34.18
N GLN A 64 -4.88 7.10 -33.19
CA GLN A 64 -5.90 8.10 -32.91
C GLN A 64 -6.17 9.00 -34.13
N ALA A 65 -5.12 9.49 -34.79
CA ALA A 65 -5.26 10.26 -36.02
C ALA A 65 -5.94 9.46 -37.15
N ALA A 66 -5.69 8.16 -37.24
CA ALA A 66 -6.35 7.28 -38.20
C ALA A 66 -7.84 7.05 -37.87
N VAL A 67 -8.20 6.96 -36.58
CA VAL A 67 -9.60 6.90 -36.13
C VAL A 67 -10.35 8.18 -36.52
N ARG A 68 -9.78 9.35 -36.19
CA ARG A 68 -10.34 10.68 -36.52
C ARG A 68 -10.64 10.89 -38.00
N ALA A 69 -9.96 10.15 -38.88
CA ALA A 69 -10.17 10.25 -40.31
C ALA A 69 -11.44 9.52 -40.80
N ILE A 70 -12.03 8.64 -39.96
CA ILE A 70 -13.11 7.73 -40.37
C ILE A 70 -14.29 7.66 -39.38
N ASP A 71 -14.19 8.29 -38.22
CA ASP A 71 -15.18 8.21 -37.13
C ASP A 71 -16.47 9.02 -37.39
N THR A 72 -16.50 9.92 -38.37
CA THR A 72 -17.69 10.78 -38.64
C THR A 72 -18.91 10.06 -39.20
N ASN A 73 -18.77 8.84 -39.74
CA ASN A 73 -19.90 8.06 -40.29
C ASN A 73 -19.70 6.56 -40.03
N MET A 74 -19.59 6.19 -38.76
CA MET A 74 -19.38 4.80 -38.35
C MET A 74 -20.59 3.93 -38.71
N SER A 75 -20.31 2.68 -39.08
CA SER A 75 -21.32 1.63 -39.31
C SER A 75 -21.05 0.36 -38.51
N ASP A 76 -19.96 0.37 -37.73
CA ASP A 76 -19.52 -0.63 -36.77
C ASP A 76 -18.58 0.08 -35.78
N ASP A 77 -18.25 -0.56 -34.66
CA ASP A 77 -17.23 -0.09 -33.73
C ASP A 77 -15.85 0.06 -34.44
N ILE A 78 -14.97 0.90 -33.90
CA ILE A 78 -13.57 0.98 -34.34
C ILE A 78 -12.70 0.48 -33.19
N VAL A 79 -11.87 -0.53 -33.45
CA VAL A 79 -11.01 -1.13 -32.43
C VAL A 79 -9.53 -0.82 -32.70
N VAL A 80 -8.86 -0.21 -31.75
CA VAL A 80 -7.41 0.02 -31.71
C VAL A 80 -6.78 -1.01 -30.77
N ASN A 81 -6.05 -1.96 -31.34
CA ASN A 81 -5.40 -3.07 -30.65
C ASN A 81 -3.96 -2.69 -30.28
N LEU A 82 -3.70 -2.52 -28.98
CA LEU A 82 -2.40 -2.20 -28.42
C LEU A 82 -1.63 -3.48 -28.12
N ARG A 83 -0.52 -3.71 -28.83
CA ARG A 83 0.40 -4.82 -28.57
C ARG A 83 1.11 -4.63 -27.23
N GLY A 84 1.58 -5.72 -26.64
CA GLY A 84 2.36 -5.69 -25.40
C GLY A 84 3.67 -4.91 -25.57
N GLY A 85 4.08 -4.22 -24.52
CA GLY A 85 5.27 -3.38 -24.51
C GLY A 85 5.01 -2.02 -23.87
N THR A 86 6.07 -1.20 -23.81
CA THR A 86 6.04 0.09 -23.12
C THR A 86 5.84 1.25 -24.11
N TYR A 87 4.79 2.02 -23.89
CA TYR A 87 4.43 3.23 -24.61
C TYR A 87 4.79 4.44 -23.74
N THR A 88 6.03 4.93 -23.87
CA THR A 88 6.51 6.09 -23.12
C THR A 88 5.98 7.39 -23.72
N LEU A 89 5.23 8.14 -22.92
CA LEU A 89 4.64 9.43 -23.29
C LEU A 89 5.55 10.58 -22.86
N THR A 90 5.67 11.59 -23.72
CA THR A 90 6.31 12.89 -23.41
C THR A 90 5.29 14.01 -23.22
N SER A 91 4.02 13.74 -23.52
CA SER A 91 2.87 14.62 -23.30
C SER A 91 1.62 13.74 -23.12
N PRO A 92 0.58 14.22 -22.42
CA PRO A 92 -0.70 13.51 -22.35
C PRO A 92 -1.28 13.23 -23.74
N ILE A 93 -2.06 12.16 -23.87
CA ILE A 93 -2.91 11.91 -25.04
C ILE A 93 -4.30 12.43 -24.73
N THR A 94 -4.73 13.45 -25.46
CA THR A 94 -6.07 14.02 -25.32
C THR A 94 -7.05 13.29 -26.23
N PHE A 95 -8.13 12.76 -25.66
CA PHE A 95 -9.28 12.18 -26.36
C PHE A 95 -10.47 13.14 -26.22
N GLY A 96 -10.82 13.83 -27.30
CA GLY A 96 -11.88 14.84 -27.29
C GLY A 96 -13.11 14.45 -28.08
N THR A 97 -13.98 15.43 -28.34
CA THR A 97 -15.20 15.25 -29.17
C THR A 97 -14.89 14.66 -30.55
N SER A 98 -13.73 14.98 -31.11
CA SER A 98 -13.28 14.45 -32.39
C SER A 98 -12.79 13.00 -32.32
N ASP A 99 -12.76 12.38 -31.15
CA ASP A 99 -12.42 10.95 -30.98
C ASP A 99 -13.66 10.12 -30.64
N SER A 100 -14.81 10.77 -30.54
CA SER A 100 -16.06 10.14 -30.12
C SER A 100 -16.61 9.18 -31.15
N GLY A 101 -17.23 8.11 -30.68
CA GLY A 101 -17.98 7.21 -31.56
C GLY A 101 -19.24 7.89 -32.14
N THR A 102 -19.57 7.63 -33.41
CA THR A 102 -20.78 8.17 -34.05
C THR A 102 -21.78 7.06 -34.43
N ASN A 103 -23.00 7.44 -34.77
CA ASN A 103 -24.08 6.54 -35.20
C ASN A 103 -24.38 5.39 -34.19
N GLY A 104 -24.11 5.59 -32.90
CA GLY A 104 -24.33 4.60 -31.85
C GLY A 104 -23.21 3.57 -31.68
N HIS A 105 -22.07 3.76 -32.35
CA HIS A 105 -20.89 2.90 -32.26
C HIS A 105 -19.84 3.48 -31.30
N ASN A 106 -18.88 2.64 -30.91
CA ASN A 106 -17.82 2.98 -29.96
C ASN A 106 -16.45 3.01 -30.65
N VAL A 107 -15.56 3.84 -30.12
CA VAL A 107 -14.12 3.75 -30.38
C VAL A 107 -13.46 3.10 -29.17
N ILE A 108 -12.74 2.01 -29.42
CA ILE A 108 -12.26 1.09 -28.38
C ILE A 108 -10.74 0.97 -28.46
N TYR A 109 -10.04 1.33 -27.40
CA TYR A 109 -8.61 1.10 -27.23
C TYR A 109 -8.42 -0.08 -26.28
N GLN A 110 -7.84 -1.18 -26.77
CA GLN A 110 -7.73 -2.41 -25.99
C GLN A 110 -6.37 -3.07 -26.07
N ALA A 111 -6.01 -3.83 -25.05
CA ALA A 111 -4.91 -4.80 -25.12
C ALA A 111 -5.17 -5.87 -26.19
N TYR A 112 -4.16 -6.14 -27.02
CA TYR A 112 -4.24 -7.16 -28.06
C TYR A 112 -3.99 -8.55 -27.47
N ASN A 113 -4.95 -9.48 -27.65
CA ASN A 113 -4.79 -10.91 -27.32
C ASN A 113 -4.25 -11.21 -25.91
N GLY A 114 -4.65 -10.42 -24.90
CA GLY A 114 -4.19 -10.60 -23.53
C GLY A 114 -2.73 -10.21 -23.27
N GLU A 115 -2.08 -9.56 -24.24
CA GLU A 115 -0.78 -8.91 -24.03
C GLU A 115 -0.91 -7.72 -23.06
N THR A 116 0.22 -7.24 -22.52
CA THR A 116 0.24 -6.16 -21.52
C THR A 116 0.83 -4.87 -22.11
N PRO A 117 -0.01 -3.97 -22.66
CA PRO A 117 0.43 -2.63 -23.04
C PRO A 117 0.59 -1.76 -21.79
N VAL A 118 1.77 -1.16 -21.64
CA VAL A 118 2.10 -0.26 -20.52
C VAL A 118 2.25 1.17 -21.04
N VAL A 119 1.26 2.03 -20.78
CA VAL A 119 1.32 3.47 -21.05
C VAL A 119 1.95 4.16 -19.85
N THR A 120 3.04 4.90 -20.09
CA THR A 120 3.81 5.45 -18.97
C THR A 120 4.50 6.76 -19.29
N SER A 121 4.80 7.57 -18.27
CA SER A 121 5.69 8.73 -18.40
C SER A 121 7.10 8.49 -17.81
N GLY A 122 7.40 7.25 -17.43
CA GLY A 122 8.66 6.86 -16.83
C GLY A 122 9.86 7.19 -17.71
N LYS A 123 10.71 8.08 -17.20
CA LYS A 123 11.99 8.42 -17.80
C LYS A 123 13.09 7.60 -17.15
N THR A 124 13.86 6.89 -17.97
CA THR A 124 15.03 6.13 -17.49
C THR A 124 16.12 7.09 -17.01
N ILE A 125 16.67 6.81 -15.84
CA ILE A 125 17.84 7.48 -15.26
C ILE A 125 19.06 6.59 -15.49
N SER A 126 20.07 7.12 -16.16
CA SER A 126 21.28 6.39 -16.58
C SER A 126 22.56 7.10 -16.15
N GLY A 127 23.69 6.40 -16.23
CA GLY A 127 25.00 6.97 -15.86
C GLY A 127 25.30 6.86 -14.36
N TRP A 128 24.80 5.79 -13.73
CA TRP A 128 25.03 5.51 -12.32
C TRP A 128 26.51 5.24 -12.02
N THR A 129 27.03 5.88 -10.99
CA THR A 129 28.41 5.74 -10.51
C THR A 129 28.42 5.66 -8.99
N ALA A 130 29.23 4.76 -8.43
CA ALA A 130 29.40 4.66 -6.98
C ALA A 130 30.13 5.89 -6.43
N VAL A 131 29.70 6.39 -5.27
CA VAL A 131 30.27 7.62 -4.64
C VAL A 131 30.82 7.43 -3.22
N GLY A 132 30.55 6.30 -2.58
CA GLY A 132 30.97 5.99 -1.20
C GLY A 132 29.77 5.53 -0.35
N ASN A 133 30.01 4.95 0.84
CA ASN A 133 28.96 4.53 1.80
C ASN A 133 27.84 3.61 1.25
N GLY A 134 28.11 2.91 0.14
CA GLY A 134 27.11 2.07 -0.54
C GLY A 134 26.14 2.86 -1.43
N GLU A 135 26.37 4.16 -1.65
CA GLU A 135 25.53 5.01 -2.48
C GLU A 135 26.02 5.05 -3.94
N TYR A 136 25.08 5.25 -4.84
CA TYR A 136 25.28 5.54 -6.24
C TYR A 136 24.67 6.88 -6.59
N GLN A 137 25.26 7.60 -7.54
CA GLN A 137 24.71 8.84 -8.09
C GLN A 137 24.53 8.71 -9.61
N ALA A 138 23.57 9.45 -10.16
CA ALA A 138 23.42 9.66 -11.59
C ALA A 138 23.09 11.13 -11.91
N PRO A 139 23.54 11.66 -13.07
CA PRO A 139 23.15 13.00 -13.50
C PRO A 139 21.67 13.03 -13.91
N VAL A 140 20.94 14.03 -13.43
CA VAL A 140 19.52 14.26 -13.80
C VAL A 140 19.28 15.66 -14.40
N GLY A 141 20.29 16.54 -14.37
CA GLY A 141 20.14 17.90 -14.89
C GLY A 141 19.10 18.67 -14.06
N THR A 142 18.17 19.36 -14.72
CA THR A 142 17.08 20.07 -14.07
C THR A 142 15.87 19.19 -13.73
N PHE A 143 15.95 17.87 -14.01
CA PHE A 143 14.83 16.97 -13.75
C PHE A 143 14.73 16.67 -12.26
N ASN A 144 13.61 17.08 -11.67
CA ASN A 144 13.25 16.82 -10.27
C ASN A 144 11.98 15.97 -10.22
N PHE A 145 11.86 15.12 -9.19
CA PHE A 145 10.77 14.16 -9.04
C PHE A 145 10.61 13.75 -7.58
N ARG A 146 9.40 13.33 -7.21
CA ARG A 146 9.07 12.84 -5.86
C ARG A 146 9.04 11.33 -5.73
N GLN A 147 8.88 10.61 -6.84
CA GLN A 147 8.87 9.15 -6.88
C GLN A 147 10.00 8.66 -7.78
N MET A 148 10.64 7.57 -7.37
CA MET A 148 11.63 6.86 -8.18
C MET A 148 11.35 5.36 -8.05
N TYR A 149 11.54 4.62 -9.13
CA TYR A 149 11.32 3.19 -9.19
C TYR A 149 12.60 2.52 -9.65
N VAL A 150 13.02 1.47 -8.93
CA VAL A 150 14.19 0.66 -9.27
C VAL A 150 13.71 -0.75 -9.52
N ASN A 151 13.92 -1.21 -10.76
CA ASN A 151 13.43 -2.49 -11.28
C ASN A 151 11.91 -2.69 -11.17
N GLY A 152 11.13 -1.59 -11.08
CA GLY A 152 9.68 -1.63 -10.89
C GLY A 152 9.21 -1.55 -9.43
N VAL A 153 10.12 -1.44 -8.46
CA VAL A 153 9.78 -1.21 -7.04
C VAL A 153 9.93 0.27 -6.68
N ARG A 154 8.91 0.85 -6.03
CA ARG A 154 8.98 2.20 -5.44
C ARG A 154 10.15 2.32 -4.45
N ALA A 155 11.07 3.24 -4.73
CA ALA A 155 12.11 3.67 -3.81
C ALA A 155 11.53 4.69 -2.81
N THR A 156 12.06 4.68 -1.59
CA THR A 156 11.64 5.61 -0.53
C THR A 156 12.37 6.94 -0.74
N ARG A 157 11.64 8.05 -0.73
CA ARG A 157 12.29 9.35 -0.70
C ARG A 157 12.98 9.50 0.66
N ALA A 158 14.27 9.80 0.66
CA ALA A 158 15.10 9.74 1.86
C ALA A 158 14.48 10.55 3.00
N ARG A 159 14.28 9.90 4.15
CA ARG A 159 13.52 10.45 5.27
C ARG A 159 14.17 10.27 6.63
N TYR A 160 13.85 11.16 7.57
CA TYR A 160 14.33 11.12 8.94
C TYR A 160 13.22 11.43 9.95
N PRO A 161 12.96 10.56 10.94
CA PRO A 161 13.57 9.26 11.12
C PRO A 161 13.07 8.30 10.03
N ASP A 162 13.71 7.15 9.84
CA ASP A 162 13.28 6.20 8.82
C ASP A 162 11.91 5.58 9.16
N LEU A 163 11.34 4.85 8.19
CA LEU A 163 9.97 4.32 8.24
C LEU A 163 9.65 3.61 9.58
N GLY A 164 8.45 3.87 10.11
CA GLY A 164 7.94 3.28 11.35
C GLY A 164 8.43 3.93 12.64
N SER A 165 9.25 4.99 12.56
CA SER A 165 9.87 5.62 13.74
C SER A 165 9.44 7.08 13.97
N ASP A 166 8.26 7.48 13.48
CA ASP A 166 7.85 8.88 13.41
C ASP A 166 7.98 9.63 14.74
N PHE A 167 8.40 10.88 14.64
CA PHE A 167 8.48 11.78 15.78
C PHE A 167 7.11 12.29 16.19
N GLN A 168 7.06 12.95 17.34
CA GLN A 168 5.84 13.48 17.95
C GLN A 168 5.99 14.98 18.17
N LEU A 169 5.06 15.78 17.65
CA LEU A 169 5.09 17.23 17.76
C LEU A 169 4.99 17.66 19.24
N GLN A 170 5.88 18.54 19.70
CA GLN A 170 5.90 19.00 21.10
C GLN A 170 4.94 20.17 21.33
N GLY A 171 4.62 20.90 20.26
CA GLY A 171 3.53 21.87 20.22
C GLY A 171 3.73 22.94 19.16
N SER A 172 3.08 24.09 19.34
CA SER A 172 3.12 25.18 18.37
C SER A 172 3.05 26.55 19.05
N ASP A 173 3.35 27.60 18.29
CA ASP A 173 3.12 29.01 18.62
C ASP A 173 2.44 29.66 17.42
N LYS A 174 1.11 29.77 17.47
CA LYS A 174 0.32 30.33 16.37
C LYS A 174 0.63 31.81 16.11
N THR A 175 0.95 32.58 17.15
CA THR A 175 1.24 34.02 17.03
C THR A 175 2.52 34.25 16.21
N ASN A 176 3.54 33.45 16.48
CA ASN A 176 4.83 33.56 15.79
C ASN A 176 4.99 32.58 14.61
N GLN A 177 3.97 31.77 14.33
CA GLN A 177 3.95 30.74 13.28
C GLN A 177 5.11 29.74 13.40
N LEU A 178 5.29 29.18 14.60
CA LEU A 178 6.35 28.23 14.91
C LEU A 178 5.79 26.86 15.30
N LEU A 179 6.40 25.81 14.78
CA LEU A 179 6.24 24.43 15.25
C LEU A 179 7.33 24.14 16.29
N LYS A 180 7.01 23.35 17.31
CA LYS A 180 7.93 23.00 18.41
C LYS A 180 8.22 21.51 18.37
N ILE A 181 9.50 21.18 18.31
CA ILE A 181 10.02 19.80 18.32
C ILE A 181 11.17 19.68 19.34
N LEU A 182 11.72 18.49 19.54
CA LEU A 182 12.91 18.34 20.38
C LEU A 182 14.15 18.83 19.62
N SER A 183 15.06 19.55 20.29
CA SER A 183 16.31 20.04 19.69
C SER A 183 17.18 18.92 19.11
N SER A 184 17.05 17.68 19.59
CA SER A 184 17.77 16.51 19.08
C SER A 184 17.22 15.95 17.77
N GLN A 185 16.05 16.41 17.31
CA GLN A 185 15.36 15.90 16.12
C GLN A 185 15.64 16.75 14.87
N ILE A 186 16.36 17.86 15.00
CA ILE A 186 16.65 18.78 13.91
C ILE A 186 18.11 19.17 13.89
N SER A 187 18.62 19.39 12.69
CA SER A 187 19.99 19.83 12.45
C SER A 187 20.04 20.72 11.22
N ASN A 188 21.18 21.36 10.99
CA ASN A 188 21.39 22.23 9.85
C ASN A 188 21.73 21.41 8.59
N TRP A 189 20.74 20.67 8.09
CA TRP A 189 20.86 19.82 6.89
C TRP A 189 21.12 20.63 5.62
N GLY A 190 21.76 19.99 4.64
CA GLY A 190 21.97 20.54 3.31
C GLY A 190 20.65 20.89 2.64
N ASN A 191 20.66 21.98 1.86
CA ASN A 191 19.46 22.49 1.19
C ASN A 191 18.26 22.66 2.15
N PHE A 192 18.48 23.10 3.38
CA PHE A 192 17.48 23.15 4.47
C PHE A 192 16.10 23.67 4.06
N SER A 193 16.02 24.68 3.19
CA SER A 193 14.74 25.25 2.74
C SER A 193 13.93 24.35 1.78
N GLN A 194 14.53 23.26 1.30
CA GLN A 194 13.90 22.21 0.49
C GLN A 194 13.56 20.97 1.32
N VAL A 195 14.03 20.87 2.56
CA VAL A 195 13.61 19.82 3.49
C VAL A 195 12.13 20.01 3.78
N GLU A 196 11.39 18.92 3.70
CA GLU A 196 9.96 18.89 3.96
C GLU A 196 9.74 18.23 5.34
N MET A 197 8.85 18.79 6.16
CA MET A 197 8.29 18.13 7.33
C MET A 197 6.91 17.61 6.95
N ASP A 198 6.73 16.30 7.03
CA ASP A 198 5.47 15.61 6.80
C ASP A 198 4.76 15.48 8.15
N LEU A 199 3.72 16.28 8.36
CA LEU A 199 3.01 16.41 9.63
C LEU A 199 1.57 15.89 9.52
N GLU A 200 1.24 14.90 10.34
CA GLU A 200 -0.09 14.27 10.37
C GLU A 200 -1.00 14.94 11.39
N LEU A 201 -2.14 15.44 10.91
CA LEU A 201 -3.16 16.14 11.69
C LEU A 201 -4.51 15.47 11.48
N GLN A 202 -4.95 14.69 12.47
CA GLN A 202 -6.21 13.97 12.45
C GLN A 202 -6.42 13.14 11.15
N TRP A 203 -7.29 13.61 10.25
CA TRP A 203 -7.64 12.96 8.99
C TRP A 203 -6.80 13.40 7.79
N ALA A 204 -5.78 14.23 7.99
CA ALA A 204 -4.99 14.79 6.90
C ALA A 204 -3.49 14.88 7.21
N GLU A 205 -2.69 14.84 6.16
CA GLU A 205 -1.25 15.06 6.13
C GLU A 205 -0.89 16.44 5.60
N ASN A 206 0.30 16.91 5.97
CA ASN A 206 0.80 18.22 5.57
C ASN A 206 2.28 18.14 5.22
N HIS A 207 2.63 18.46 3.98
CA HIS A 207 3.99 18.56 3.49
C HIS A 207 4.46 20.00 3.63
N LEU A 208 5.25 20.28 4.66
CA LEU A 208 5.63 21.63 5.09
C LEU A 208 7.11 21.89 4.81
N ARG A 209 7.44 22.77 3.86
CA ARG A 209 8.84 23.09 3.60
C ARG A 209 9.42 23.93 4.72
N LEU A 210 10.60 23.55 5.19
CA LEU A 210 11.29 24.25 6.26
C LEU A 210 11.80 25.61 5.77
N LYS A 211 11.93 26.56 6.70
CA LYS A 211 12.49 27.89 6.43
C LYS A 211 13.69 28.19 7.30
N SER A 212 13.54 28.04 8.61
CA SER A 212 14.62 28.22 9.60
C SER A 212 14.24 27.59 10.92
N TYR A 213 15.21 27.40 11.82
CA TYR A 213 14.94 26.98 13.18
C TYR A 213 15.83 27.68 14.20
N THR A 214 15.40 27.71 15.46
CA THR A 214 16.20 28.14 16.61
C THR A 214 16.03 27.14 17.74
N THR A 215 17.09 26.90 18.52
CA THR A 215 17.06 25.98 19.66
C THR A 215 17.12 26.75 20.97
N SER A 216 16.28 26.36 21.94
CA SER A 216 16.32 26.84 23.32
C SER A 216 16.21 25.65 24.27
N GLY A 217 17.34 25.23 24.83
CA GLY A 217 17.42 24.01 25.64
C GLY A 217 17.02 22.77 24.83
N SER A 218 16.08 21.97 25.36
CA SER A 218 15.58 20.74 24.73
C SER A 218 14.57 20.94 23.61
N THR A 219 14.13 22.19 23.35
CA THR A 219 13.12 22.49 22.33
C THR A 219 13.70 23.30 21.18
N ALA A 220 13.36 22.92 19.95
CA ALA A 220 13.58 23.72 18.76
C ALA A 220 12.27 24.36 18.30
N ASN A 221 12.32 25.65 17.98
CA ASN A 221 11.26 26.36 17.27
C ASN A 221 11.59 26.33 15.77
N VAL A 222 10.73 25.69 15.00
CA VAL A 222 10.84 25.52 13.55
C VAL A 222 9.86 26.45 12.86
N SER A 223 10.37 27.25 11.94
CA SER A 223 9.56 28.03 11.00
C SER A 223 9.49 27.33 9.66
N ILE A 224 8.33 27.38 9.03
CA ILE A 224 8.06 26.84 7.70
C ILE A 224 7.94 27.98 6.69
N GLN A 225 7.91 27.65 5.40
CA GLN A 225 7.73 28.62 4.32
C GLN A 225 6.41 29.40 4.47
N ASN A 226 6.39 30.64 3.96
CA ASN A 226 5.31 31.60 4.25
C ASN A 226 3.94 31.17 3.73
N HIS A 227 3.89 30.47 2.58
CA HIS A 227 2.64 30.02 1.98
C HIS A 227 1.94 29.02 2.92
N GLU A 228 2.68 27.98 3.31
CA GLU A 228 2.22 26.93 4.22
C GLU A 228 1.90 27.48 5.61
N ALA A 229 2.72 28.40 6.13
CA ALA A 229 2.45 29.08 7.40
C ALA A 229 1.16 29.91 7.37
N GLY A 230 0.88 30.55 6.23
CA GLY A 230 -0.33 31.33 5.98
C GLY A 230 -1.61 30.49 5.97
N ILE A 231 -1.50 29.17 5.82
CA ILE A 231 -2.63 28.24 5.84
C ILE A 231 -2.68 27.51 7.18
N LEU A 232 -1.60 26.81 7.57
CA LEU A 232 -1.54 25.94 8.74
C LEU A 232 -1.94 26.64 10.04
N PHE A 233 -1.41 27.85 10.26
CA PHE A 233 -1.62 28.58 11.50
C PHE A 233 -2.91 29.40 11.50
N GLN A 234 -3.55 29.58 10.34
CA GLN A 234 -4.83 30.29 10.21
C GLN A 234 -6.00 29.34 10.34
N ARG A 235 -5.98 28.18 9.65
CA ARG A 235 -7.12 27.26 9.64
C ARG A 235 -7.34 26.61 11.02
N PRO A 236 -8.59 26.46 11.47
CA PRO A 236 -8.89 25.77 12.73
C PRO A 236 -8.90 24.23 12.58
N TYR A 237 -9.18 23.71 11.39
CA TYR A 237 -9.24 22.28 11.09
C TYR A 237 -8.41 21.92 9.84
N PRO A 238 -7.82 20.71 9.79
CA PRO A 238 -7.66 19.76 10.89
C PRO A 238 -6.86 20.34 12.06
N ILE A 239 -7.09 19.84 13.27
CA ILE A 239 -6.52 20.42 14.50
C ILE A 239 -5.01 20.19 14.55
N LEU A 240 -4.25 21.27 14.63
CA LEU A 240 -2.82 21.23 14.97
C LEU A 240 -2.63 20.87 16.45
N ALA A 241 -2.42 19.58 16.72
CA ALA A 241 -2.34 19.02 18.07
C ALA A 241 -0.91 18.66 18.49
N ASN A 242 -0.65 18.72 19.80
CA ASN A 242 0.55 18.12 20.37
C ASN A 242 0.45 16.60 20.29
N GLY A 243 1.58 15.92 20.04
CA GLY A 243 1.59 14.47 19.81
C GLY A 243 1.06 14.08 18.42
N SER A 244 1.03 15.03 17.48
CA SER A 244 0.88 14.69 16.06
C SER A 244 2.15 14.01 15.55
N PRO A 245 2.03 12.86 14.84
CA PRO A 245 3.15 12.21 14.18
C PRO A 245 3.77 13.13 13.11
N PHE A 246 5.10 13.09 12.99
CA PHE A 246 5.79 13.71 11.87
C PHE A 246 7.12 13.05 11.52
N HIS A 247 7.56 13.24 10.29
CA HIS A 247 8.93 12.97 9.85
C HIS A 247 9.44 14.10 8.94
N PHE A 248 10.71 14.03 8.56
CA PHE A 248 11.34 14.91 7.59
C PHE A 248 11.71 14.14 6.33
N GLU A 249 11.70 14.80 5.18
CA GLU A 249 12.12 14.26 3.89
C GLU A 249 13.06 15.21 3.15
N ASN A 250 13.69 14.68 2.11
CA ASN A 250 14.38 15.45 1.08
C ASN A 250 15.70 16.11 1.53
N ALA A 251 16.51 15.36 2.27
CA ALA A 251 17.90 15.73 2.54
C ALA A 251 18.85 14.56 2.21
N HIS A 252 20.06 14.87 1.74
CA HIS A 252 21.07 13.84 1.50
C HIS A 252 21.48 13.15 2.80
N GLU A 253 21.48 13.87 3.92
CA GLU A 253 21.80 13.34 5.25
C GLU A 253 20.82 12.27 5.73
N PHE A 254 19.64 12.18 5.10
CA PHE A 254 18.65 11.16 5.40
C PHE A 254 18.87 9.88 4.61
N LEU A 255 19.70 9.90 3.55
CA LEU A 255 19.97 8.74 2.69
C LEU A 255 20.81 7.70 3.43
N ASN A 256 20.15 6.82 4.17
CA ASN A 256 20.80 6.03 5.20
C ASN A 256 20.34 4.56 5.18
N GLU A 257 19.14 4.26 4.70
CA GLU A 257 18.61 2.90 4.50
C GLU A 257 18.70 2.46 3.03
N PRO A 258 18.97 1.18 2.77
CA PRO A 258 18.83 0.62 1.43
C PRO A 258 17.41 0.83 0.87
N GLY A 259 17.31 1.33 -0.35
CA GLY A 259 16.05 1.63 -1.03
C GLY A 259 15.68 3.11 -0.99
N GLU A 260 16.43 3.94 -0.28
CA GLU A 260 16.21 5.38 -0.24
C GLU A 260 16.88 6.12 -1.40
N PHE A 261 16.29 7.25 -1.82
CA PHE A 261 16.85 8.15 -2.82
C PHE A 261 16.72 9.63 -2.44
N TYR A 262 17.62 10.46 -2.97
CA TYR A 262 17.61 11.91 -2.80
C TYR A 262 17.97 12.62 -4.11
N VAL A 263 17.21 13.64 -4.49
CA VAL A 263 17.51 14.49 -5.66
C VAL A 263 18.15 15.78 -5.19
N ASP A 264 19.45 15.94 -5.47
CA ASP A 264 20.16 17.19 -5.25
C ASP A 264 19.96 18.11 -6.46
N THR A 265 19.01 19.04 -6.33
CA THR A 265 18.68 20.02 -7.38
C THR A 265 19.81 21.01 -7.64
N THR A 266 20.68 21.26 -6.65
CA THR A 266 21.84 22.15 -6.78
C THR A 266 22.96 21.46 -7.54
N ALA A 267 23.27 20.20 -7.19
CA ALA A 267 24.26 19.40 -7.89
C ALA A 267 23.76 18.78 -9.20
N GLN A 268 22.45 18.85 -9.46
CA GLN A 268 21.77 18.26 -10.63
C GLN A 268 21.96 16.74 -10.73
N LYS A 269 21.90 16.07 -9.58
CA LYS A 269 22.13 14.63 -9.44
C LYS A 269 21.05 13.98 -8.58
N VAL A 270 20.77 12.73 -8.86
CA VAL A 270 20.09 11.84 -7.93
C VAL A 270 21.11 10.95 -7.24
N TYR A 271 20.91 10.71 -5.96
CA TYR A 271 21.63 9.76 -5.13
C TYR A 271 20.67 8.65 -4.73
N TYR A 272 21.18 7.43 -4.69
CA TYR A 272 20.42 6.25 -4.36
C TYR A 272 21.28 5.30 -3.54
N LYS A 273 20.74 4.77 -2.45
CA LYS A 273 21.36 3.69 -1.69
C LYS A 273 20.68 2.39 -2.12
N PRO A 274 21.31 1.53 -2.94
CA PRO A 274 20.63 0.37 -3.49
C PRO A 274 20.22 -0.61 -2.39
N ARG A 275 19.05 -1.22 -2.58
CA ARG A 275 18.62 -2.36 -1.79
C ARG A 275 19.58 -3.53 -2.00
N SER A 276 19.64 -4.42 -1.02
CA SER A 276 20.37 -5.68 -1.19
C SER A 276 19.85 -6.41 -2.44
N GLY A 277 20.76 -6.78 -3.35
CA GLY A 277 20.44 -7.40 -4.63
C GLY A 277 20.24 -6.44 -5.80
N GLU A 278 20.38 -5.12 -5.65
CA GLU A 278 20.29 -4.22 -6.80
C GLU A 278 21.67 -3.96 -7.42
N ASP A 279 21.93 -4.57 -8.59
CA ASP A 279 23.11 -4.26 -9.40
C ASP A 279 22.84 -3.02 -10.25
N MET A 280 23.36 -1.87 -9.80
CA MET A 280 23.21 -0.58 -10.49
C MET A 280 23.83 -0.52 -11.89
N SER A 281 24.65 -1.50 -12.31
CA SER A 281 25.13 -1.59 -13.69
C SER A 281 24.07 -2.13 -14.66
N THR A 282 23.05 -2.83 -14.14
CA THR A 282 21.96 -3.45 -14.93
C THR A 282 20.58 -2.98 -14.51
N ALA A 283 20.45 -2.33 -13.35
CA ALA A 283 19.19 -1.87 -12.80
C ALA A 283 18.48 -0.89 -13.75
N VAL A 284 17.18 -1.09 -13.91
CA VAL A 284 16.29 -0.16 -14.60
C VAL A 284 15.77 0.83 -13.57
N VAL A 285 16.33 2.05 -13.58
CA VAL A 285 15.88 3.13 -12.70
C VAL A 285 15.05 4.13 -13.47
N GLN A 286 13.85 4.43 -12.99
CA GLN A 286 12.90 5.31 -13.66
C GLN A 286 12.29 6.32 -12.69
N ALA A 287 12.00 7.51 -13.19
CA ALA A 287 11.19 8.50 -12.50
C ALA A 287 10.13 9.09 -13.45
N PRO A 288 8.91 9.38 -12.96
CA PRO A 288 7.81 9.87 -13.77
C PRO A 288 8.01 11.32 -14.22
N THR A 289 7.39 11.71 -15.34
CA THR A 289 7.52 13.05 -15.92
C THR A 289 6.19 13.79 -16.14
N LEU A 290 5.07 13.07 -16.20
CA LEU A 290 3.75 13.64 -16.47
C LEU A 290 2.81 13.42 -15.29
N GLN A 291 1.93 14.40 -15.05
CA GLN A 291 0.81 14.26 -14.09
C GLN A 291 -0.31 13.39 -14.66
N THR A 292 -0.56 13.49 -15.97
CA THR A 292 -1.66 12.82 -16.68
C THR A 292 -1.12 12.10 -17.92
N LEU A 293 -1.57 10.88 -18.13
CA LEU A 293 -1.26 10.07 -19.31
C LEU A 293 -2.36 10.23 -20.35
N PHE A 294 -3.61 9.95 -19.96
CA PHE A 294 -4.79 10.11 -20.81
C PHE A 294 -5.69 11.22 -20.25
N ASP A 295 -6.08 12.13 -21.13
CA ASP A 295 -6.91 13.29 -20.83
C ASP A 295 -8.17 13.21 -21.71
N VAL A 296 -9.29 12.79 -21.15
CA VAL A 296 -10.52 12.49 -21.90
C VAL A 296 -11.54 13.58 -21.64
N HIS A 297 -11.67 14.53 -22.55
CA HIS A 297 -12.63 15.61 -22.35
C HIS A 297 -13.19 16.23 -23.63
N GLY A 298 -14.47 16.56 -23.60
CA GLY A 298 -15.09 17.37 -24.63
C GLY A 298 -14.48 18.77 -24.72
N THR A 299 -14.77 19.48 -25.82
CA THR A 299 -14.40 20.91 -25.91
C THR A 299 -15.26 21.80 -25.00
N SER A 300 -16.43 21.29 -24.60
CA SER A 300 -17.35 21.88 -23.63
C SER A 300 -18.46 20.87 -23.28
N LEU A 301 -19.31 21.20 -22.31
CA LEU A 301 -20.56 20.50 -22.00
C LEU A 301 -21.55 20.40 -23.18
N ASP A 302 -21.43 21.25 -24.21
CA ASP A 302 -22.25 21.17 -25.44
C ASP A 302 -21.68 20.20 -26.47
N SER A 303 -20.45 19.76 -26.28
CA SER A 303 -19.70 18.91 -27.21
C SER A 303 -18.82 17.93 -26.42
N PRO A 304 -19.44 17.00 -25.67
CA PRO A 304 -18.69 16.08 -24.82
C PRO A 304 -17.84 15.10 -25.64
N ALA A 305 -16.79 14.54 -25.02
CA ALA A 305 -16.18 13.32 -25.52
C ALA A 305 -17.11 12.14 -25.21
N HIS A 306 -17.38 11.24 -26.16
CA HIS A 306 -18.37 10.18 -25.92
C HIS A 306 -18.14 8.87 -26.65
N ASN A 307 -18.73 7.79 -26.13
CA ASN A 307 -18.63 6.44 -26.70
C ASN A 307 -17.18 5.94 -26.84
N LEU A 308 -16.36 6.21 -25.82
CA LEU A 308 -14.96 5.79 -25.72
C LEU A 308 -14.81 4.63 -24.76
N ARG A 309 -14.02 3.61 -25.12
CA ARG A 309 -13.73 2.48 -24.23
C ARG A 309 -12.23 2.19 -24.14
N PHE A 310 -11.75 1.98 -22.94
CA PHE A 310 -10.35 1.65 -22.64
C PHE A 310 -10.27 0.34 -21.87
N SER A 311 -9.59 -0.66 -22.42
CA SER A 311 -9.61 -2.02 -21.85
C SER A 311 -8.26 -2.73 -21.80
N GLY A 312 -7.95 -3.32 -20.65
CA GLY A 312 -6.73 -4.11 -20.46
C GLY A 312 -5.42 -3.31 -20.50
N ILE A 313 -5.49 -1.98 -20.37
CA ILE A 313 -4.32 -1.10 -20.44
C ILE A 313 -3.69 -0.97 -19.05
N THR A 314 -2.37 -1.04 -18.97
CA THR A 314 -1.63 -0.65 -17.77
C THR A 314 -1.21 0.80 -17.88
N PHE A 315 -1.69 1.65 -16.98
CA PHE A 315 -1.23 3.02 -16.80
C PHE A 315 -0.20 3.03 -15.68
N ALA A 316 0.96 3.64 -15.90
CA ALA A 316 2.02 3.66 -14.89
C ALA A 316 2.89 4.90 -14.86
N GLN A 317 3.43 5.22 -13.68
CA GLN A 317 4.47 6.23 -13.47
C GLN A 317 4.00 7.62 -13.90
N THR A 318 3.12 8.20 -13.10
CA THR A 318 2.79 9.63 -13.12
C THR A 318 3.44 10.34 -11.94
N THR A 319 3.59 11.66 -12.00
CA THR A 319 4.21 12.48 -10.96
C THR A 319 3.23 13.52 -10.45
N TRP A 320 3.51 14.09 -9.28
CA TRP A 320 2.91 15.35 -8.85
C TRP A 320 3.90 16.11 -7.97
N MET A 321 4.14 17.38 -8.29
CA MET A 321 5.24 18.16 -7.68
C MET A 321 4.75 19.26 -6.73
N GLU A 322 3.45 19.36 -6.46
CA GLU A 322 2.86 20.46 -5.67
C GLU A 322 3.49 20.58 -4.28
N ALA A 323 3.60 19.47 -3.54
CA ALA A 323 4.23 19.45 -2.22
C ALA A 323 5.67 20.02 -2.22
N THR A 324 6.47 19.74 -3.25
CA THR A 324 7.83 20.29 -3.37
C THR A 324 7.82 21.76 -3.84
N GLY A 325 6.90 22.12 -4.72
CA GLY A 325 6.81 23.45 -5.32
C GLY A 325 6.22 24.52 -4.39
N ASN A 326 5.18 24.16 -3.63
CA ASN A 326 4.34 25.10 -2.87
C ASN A 326 4.08 24.64 -1.42
N GLY A 327 4.55 23.46 -1.03
CA GLY A 327 4.01 22.76 0.14
C GLY A 327 2.62 22.21 -0.17
N LEU A 328 2.08 21.39 0.71
CA LEU A 328 0.74 20.84 0.55
C LEU A 328 0.10 20.63 1.92
N LEU A 329 -1.13 21.10 2.07
CA LEU A 329 -1.91 20.92 3.28
C LEU A 329 -3.23 20.29 2.88
N ASN A 330 -3.35 18.98 3.10
CA ASN A 330 -4.57 18.27 2.79
C ASN A 330 -5.71 18.83 3.67
N ALA A 331 -6.83 19.16 3.06
CA ALA A 331 -8.04 19.61 3.74
C ALA A 331 -8.90 18.39 4.09
N GLN A 332 -9.29 17.61 3.06
CA GLN A 332 -9.92 16.30 3.21
C GLN A 332 -9.99 15.56 1.86
N GLY A 333 -9.85 14.23 1.87
CA GLY A 333 -10.00 13.39 0.68
C GLY A 333 -8.96 13.66 -0.42
N GLY A 334 -7.80 14.21 -0.04
CA GLY A 334 -6.72 14.60 -0.95
C GLY A 334 -6.87 16.00 -1.54
N ASN A 335 -8.04 16.64 -1.41
CA ASN A 335 -8.20 18.04 -1.83
C ASN A 335 -7.39 18.93 -0.88
N TYR A 336 -6.52 19.76 -1.42
CA TYR A 336 -5.52 20.51 -0.65
C TYR A 336 -5.86 21.99 -0.58
N ASN A 337 -5.54 22.64 0.54
CA ASN A 337 -5.82 24.06 0.71
C ASN A 337 -4.92 24.93 -0.17
N ILE A 338 -5.55 25.88 -0.84
CA ILE A 338 -4.91 27.03 -1.50
C ILE A 338 -4.84 28.21 -0.53
N SER A 339 -5.90 28.41 0.25
CA SER A 339 -5.97 29.43 1.30
C SER A 339 -6.98 29.05 2.37
N ALA A 340 -6.81 29.61 3.56
CA ALA A 340 -7.74 29.44 4.66
C ALA A 340 -7.70 30.62 5.62
N ASP A 341 -8.76 30.79 6.41
CA ASP A 341 -8.83 31.77 7.48
C ASP A 341 -9.22 31.16 8.85
N ALA A 342 -9.17 32.01 9.88
CA ALA A 342 -9.49 31.63 11.25
C ALA A 342 -10.98 31.31 11.49
N ASN A 343 -11.86 31.63 10.54
CA ASN A 343 -13.29 31.32 10.60
C ASN A 343 -13.62 29.97 9.95
N ASN A 344 -12.60 29.20 9.56
CA ASN A 344 -12.74 27.96 8.80
C ASN A 344 -13.23 28.17 7.36
N ASN A 345 -13.12 29.36 6.78
CA ASN A 345 -13.32 29.50 5.34
C ASN A 345 -12.08 28.93 4.65
N GLN A 346 -12.26 27.87 3.87
CA GLN A 346 -11.17 27.15 3.23
C GLN A 346 -11.43 27.02 1.73
N TYR A 347 -10.40 27.31 0.94
CA TYR A 347 -10.42 27.16 -0.52
C TYR A 347 -9.47 26.05 -0.88
N VAL A 348 -9.94 25.10 -1.69
CA VAL A 348 -9.21 23.88 -2.01
C VAL A 348 -9.04 23.72 -3.50
N ASP A 349 -7.97 23.03 -3.87
CA ASP A 349 -7.78 22.49 -5.21
C ASP A 349 -7.72 20.96 -5.14
N ARG A 350 -7.77 20.33 -6.31
CA ARG A 350 -7.83 18.88 -6.47
C ARG A 350 -6.49 18.34 -6.98
N PRO A 351 -6.01 17.18 -6.48
CA PRO A 351 -4.84 16.52 -7.04
C PRO A 351 -5.03 16.17 -8.52
N PRO A 352 -3.96 16.15 -9.33
CA PRO A 352 -4.03 15.63 -10.69
C PRO A 352 -4.30 14.12 -10.70
N ALA A 353 -4.74 13.62 -11.84
CA ALA A 353 -4.95 12.19 -12.06
C ALA A 353 -4.16 11.65 -13.26
N GLY A 354 -3.71 10.39 -13.14
CA GLY A 354 -3.04 9.70 -14.23
C GLY A 354 -3.92 9.47 -15.44
N VAL A 355 -5.22 9.27 -15.21
CA VAL A 355 -6.26 9.38 -16.22
C VAL A 355 -7.31 10.36 -15.74
N TYR A 356 -7.55 11.40 -16.53
CA TYR A 356 -8.51 12.46 -16.22
C TYR A 356 -9.67 12.40 -17.21
N VAL A 357 -10.90 12.56 -16.72
CA VAL A 357 -12.12 12.55 -17.53
C VAL A 357 -13.03 13.70 -17.11
N ALA A 358 -13.46 14.52 -18.06
CA ALA A 358 -14.41 15.61 -17.84
C ALA A 358 -15.26 15.83 -19.10
N ASP A 359 -16.40 16.51 -18.99
CA ASP A 359 -17.27 16.85 -20.14
C ASP A 359 -17.44 15.66 -21.09
N ALA A 360 -17.91 14.52 -20.57
CA ALA A 360 -17.87 13.24 -21.25
C ALA A 360 -19.12 12.40 -21.01
N ASP A 361 -19.50 11.59 -21.99
CA ASP A 361 -20.66 10.69 -21.90
C ASP A 361 -20.32 9.29 -22.40
N SER A 362 -20.79 8.23 -21.73
CA SER A 362 -20.59 6.85 -22.21
C SER A 362 -19.11 6.48 -22.38
N VAL A 363 -18.26 6.88 -21.42
CA VAL A 363 -16.84 6.50 -21.35
C VAL A 363 -16.67 5.32 -20.40
N SER A 364 -15.86 4.32 -20.77
CA SER A 364 -15.63 3.14 -19.94
C SER A 364 -14.16 2.74 -19.80
N PHE A 365 -13.81 2.31 -18.59
CA PHE A 365 -12.53 1.73 -18.25
C PHE A 365 -12.75 0.32 -17.71
N THR A 366 -12.32 -0.70 -18.45
CA THR A 366 -12.56 -2.09 -18.06
C THR A 366 -11.31 -2.98 -18.07
N GLY A 367 -11.02 -3.64 -16.95
CA GLY A 367 -9.90 -4.60 -16.91
C GLY A 367 -8.51 -3.94 -16.90
N ASN A 368 -8.43 -2.62 -16.69
CA ASN A 368 -7.17 -1.88 -16.69
C ASN A 368 -6.38 -2.07 -15.40
N THR A 369 -5.14 -1.62 -15.40
CA THR A 369 -4.28 -1.58 -14.21
C THR A 369 -3.70 -0.19 -14.05
N PHE A 370 -3.85 0.39 -12.87
CA PHE A 370 -3.25 1.68 -12.50
C PHE A 370 -2.22 1.40 -11.41
N THR A 371 -0.96 1.71 -11.69
CA THR A 371 0.12 1.49 -10.71
C THR A 371 1.21 2.54 -10.78
N GLN A 372 1.97 2.71 -9.71
CA GLN A 372 3.08 3.67 -9.65
C GLN A 372 2.60 5.10 -9.93
N MET A 373 1.43 5.46 -9.41
CA MET A 373 0.80 6.75 -9.67
C MET A 373 1.28 7.80 -8.66
N GLY A 374 1.66 8.98 -9.13
CA GLY A 374 2.21 10.05 -8.28
C GLY A 374 1.16 10.92 -7.57
N ALA A 375 -0.13 10.70 -7.84
CA ALA A 375 -1.27 11.36 -7.19
C ALA A 375 -2.51 10.46 -7.32
N THR A 376 -3.60 10.95 -7.92
CA THR A 376 -4.80 10.17 -8.20
C THR A 376 -4.59 9.22 -9.39
N ALA A 377 -5.14 8.01 -9.33
CA ALA A 377 -5.03 7.08 -10.45
C ALA A 377 -6.04 7.39 -11.58
N LEU A 378 -7.33 7.50 -11.26
CA LEU A 378 -8.39 7.82 -12.21
C LEU A 378 -9.36 8.86 -11.63
N ASP A 379 -9.71 9.88 -12.40
CA ASP A 379 -10.61 10.94 -11.98
C ASP A 379 -11.72 11.19 -13.01
N LEU A 380 -12.97 10.96 -12.60
CA LEU A 380 -14.19 11.34 -13.33
C LEU A 380 -14.71 12.66 -12.76
N HIS A 381 -14.19 13.76 -13.29
CA HIS A 381 -14.15 15.06 -12.62
C HIS A 381 -15.50 15.80 -12.59
N HIS A 382 -15.92 16.40 -13.71
CA HIS A 382 -17.21 17.08 -13.87
C HIS A 382 -17.80 16.79 -15.24
N GLY A 383 -19.11 16.95 -15.41
CA GLY A 383 -19.77 16.78 -16.70
C GLY A 383 -19.70 15.36 -17.25
N VAL A 384 -19.45 14.36 -16.37
CA VAL A 384 -19.32 12.96 -16.76
C VAL A 384 -20.65 12.24 -16.57
N HIS A 385 -21.20 11.70 -17.64
CA HIS A 385 -22.49 10.99 -17.64
C HIS A 385 -22.37 9.57 -18.18
N ASN A 386 -23.24 8.67 -17.72
CA ASN A 386 -23.44 7.32 -18.29
C ASN A 386 -22.14 6.49 -18.43
N SER A 387 -21.18 6.68 -17.53
CA SER A 387 -19.81 6.17 -17.66
C SER A 387 -19.50 5.09 -16.63
N SER A 388 -18.47 4.27 -16.87
CA SER A 388 -18.17 3.11 -16.01
C SER A 388 -16.69 2.84 -15.77
N VAL A 389 -16.38 2.37 -14.57
CA VAL A 389 -15.07 1.91 -14.12
C VAL A 389 -15.26 0.51 -13.55
N THR A 390 -14.97 -0.50 -14.35
CA THR A 390 -15.34 -1.90 -14.06
C THR A 390 -14.15 -2.85 -14.09
N GLY A 391 -13.96 -3.68 -13.06
CA GLY A 391 -12.98 -4.77 -13.15
C GLY A 391 -11.52 -4.31 -13.21
N ASN A 392 -11.17 -3.13 -12.68
CA ASN A 392 -9.81 -2.59 -12.75
C ASN A 392 -9.00 -2.95 -11.50
N LEU A 393 -7.67 -2.99 -11.65
CA LEU A 393 -6.72 -3.13 -10.55
C LEU A 393 -6.02 -1.79 -10.29
N LEU A 394 -6.07 -1.31 -9.04
CA LEU A 394 -5.40 -0.08 -8.62
C LEU A 394 -4.47 -0.42 -7.44
N HIS A 395 -3.17 -0.19 -7.60
CA HIS A 395 -2.18 -0.42 -6.53
C HIS A 395 -0.89 0.35 -6.70
N ASP A 396 -0.20 0.70 -5.60
CA ASP A 396 0.97 1.60 -5.65
C ASP A 396 0.56 3.01 -6.14
N VAL A 397 -0.40 3.61 -5.45
CA VAL A 397 -0.94 4.93 -5.80
C VAL A 397 -0.60 5.90 -4.68
N SER A 398 0.10 6.99 -4.98
CA SER A 398 0.52 7.96 -3.99
C SER A 398 -0.66 8.67 -3.33
N GLY A 399 -1.78 8.87 -4.03
CA GLY A 399 -2.99 9.52 -3.49
C GLY A 399 -4.26 8.67 -3.66
N ASN A 400 -5.36 9.30 -4.10
CA ASN A 400 -6.66 8.62 -4.25
C ASN A 400 -6.64 7.54 -5.34
N GLY A 401 -7.38 6.45 -5.13
CA GLY A 401 -7.61 5.45 -6.18
C GLY A 401 -8.48 6.02 -7.30
N ILE A 402 -9.79 6.10 -7.06
CA ILE A 402 -10.76 6.64 -8.02
C ILE A 402 -11.42 7.87 -7.40
N MET A 403 -11.41 8.99 -8.13
CA MET A 403 -12.19 10.18 -7.76
C MET A 403 -13.39 10.35 -8.70
N VAL A 404 -14.54 10.78 -8.16
CA VAL A 404 -15.78 10.97 -8.94
C VAL A 404 -16.50 12.23 -8.50
N GLY A 405 -16.93 13.06 -9.44
CA GLY A 405 -17.70 14.27 -9.16
C GLY A 405 -16.86 15.42 -8.62
N LYS A 406 -17.53 16.55 -8.46
CA LYS A 406 -16.95 17.83 -8.04
C LYS A 406 -16.89 17.91 -6.51
N PHE A 407 -15.84 18.51 -5.95
CA PHE A 407 -15.76 18.82 -4.52
C PHE A 407 -15.98 20.32 -4.32
N SER A 408 -15.14 21.16 -4.90
CA SER A 408 -15.30 22.62 -4.91
C SER A 408 -14.49 23.20 -6.06
N ASP A 409 -14.88 24.36 -6.57
CA ASP A 409 -13.99 25.13 -7.45
C ASP A 409 -12.95 25.87 -6.61
N PRO A 410 -11.70 26.06 -7.08
CA PRO A 410 -10.63 26.77 -6.37
C PRO A 410 -10.98 28.18 -5.86
N THR A 411 -11.97 28.82 -6.47
CA THR A 411 -12.42 30.19 -6.11
C THR A 411 -13.65 30.19 -5.20
N VAL A 412 -14.19 29.02 -4.85
CA VAL A 412 -15.38 28.86 -4.02
C VAL A 412 -14.96 28.23 -2.69
N GLU A 413 -15.51 28.76 -1.61
CA GLU A 413 -15.26 28.26 -0.27
C GLU A 413 -15.86 26.84 -0.14
N MET A 414 -15.11 25.89 0.42
CA MET A 414 -15.39 24.46 0.29
C MET A 414 -16.65 23.97 1.03
N HIS A 415 -17.19 24.75 1.96
CA HIS A 415 -18.46 24.48 2.64
C HIS A 415 -19.65 25.14 1.93
N THR A 416 -19.41 25.86 0.82
CA THR A 416 -20.49 26.45 0.02
C THR A 416 -21.27 25.35 -0.71
N ILE A 417 -22.60 25.40 -0.59
CA ILE A 417 -23.50 24.44 -1.21
C ILE A 417 -23.36 24.47 -2.74
N TYR A 418 -23.02 23.32 -3.31
CA TYR A 418 -23.08 23.07 -4.76
C TYR A 418 -24.46 22.49 -5.13
N ASN A 419 -25.29 23.32 -5.74
CA ASN A 419 -26.63 22.99 -6.24
C ASN A 419 -26.97 23.74 -7.55
N PRO A 420 -26.34 23.40 -8.68
CA PRO A 420 -26.58 24.09 -9.94
C PRO A 420 -28.05 23.90 -10.41
N PRO A 421 -28.69 24.93 -10.99
CA PRO A 421 -28.10 26.20 -11.43
C PRO A 421 -28.13 27.29 -10.35
N THR A 422 -28.50 26.95 -9.11
CA THR A 422 -28.68 27.92 -8.02
C THR A 422 -27.43 28.11 -7.16
N SER A 423 -26.37 27.35 -7.42
CA SER A 423 -25.06 27.50 -6.79
C SER A 423 -24.52 28.94 -6.93
N PRO A 424 -23.78 29.46 -5.93
CA PRO A 424 -23.26 30.82 -5.96
C PRO A 424 -22.30 31.13 -7.11
N ALA A 425 -21.59 30.14 -7.65
CA ALA A 425 -20.68 30.32 -8.78
C ALA A 425 -21.38 30.25 -10.16
N GLY A 426 -22.69 29.99 -10.20
CA GLY A 426 -23.49 29.99 -11.43
C GLY A 426 -23.23 28.80 -12.35
N GLU A 427 -22.82 27.67 -11.77
CA GLU A 427 -22.46 26.45 -12.48
C GLU A 427 -23.61 25.84 -13.30
N ASP A 428 -23.27 25.16 -14.39
CA ASP A 428 -24.25 24.51 -15.26
C ASP A 428 -24.74 23.19 -14.63
N PRO A 429 -26.06 22.88 -14.60
CA PRO A 429 -26.58 21.62 -14.08
C PRO A 429 -26.04 20.35 -14.74
N ARG A 430 -25.44 20.47 -15.94
CA ARG A 430 -24.78 19.38 -16.65
C ARG A 430 -23.41 19.05 -16.07
N GLU A 431 -22.77 19.96 -15.32
CA GLU A 431 -21.50 19.68 -14.62
C GLU A 431 -21.65 18.57 -13.57
N VAL A 432 -22.85 18.38 -13.02
CA VAL A 432 -23.11 17.32 -12.05
C VAL A 432 -22.87 15.96 -12.71
N VAL A 433 -21.96 15.19 -12.14
CA VAL A 433 -21.67 13.82 -12.58
C VAL A 433 -22.88 12.93 -12.30
N LYS A 434 -23.33 12.19 -13.33
CA LYS A 434 -24.58 11.44 -13.30
C LYS A 434 -24.45 10.03 -13.85
N SER A 435 -25.14 9.08 -13.22
CA SER A 435 -25.24 7.70 -13.74
C SER A 435 -23.88 7.06 -14.00
N VAL A 436 -22.93 7.26 -13.08
CA VAL A 436 -21.60 6.64 -13.11
C VAL A 436 -21.63 5.34 -12.32
N THR A 437 -20.98 4.30 -12.85
CA THR A 437 -20.83 3.02 -12.13
C THR A 437 -19.36 2.73 -11.85
N VAL A 438 -19.02 2.45 -10.60
CA VAL A 438 -17.69 2.02 -10.15
C VAL A 438 -17.85 0.63 -9.52
N THR A 439 -17.50 -0.41 -10.27
CA THR A 439 -17.81 -1.79 -9.87
C THR A 439 -16.70 -2.80 -10.10
N ASP A 440 -16.63 -3.83 -9.26
CA ASP A 440 -15.67 -4.93 -9.40
C ASP A 440 -14.19 -4.51 -9.47
N ASN A 441 -13.84 -3.37 -8.89
CA ASN A 441 -12.45 -2.92 -8.86
C ASN A 441 -11.74 -3.48 -7.62
N LEU A 442 -10.49 -3.90 -7.80
CA LEU A 442 -9.58 -4.25 -6.71
C LEU A 442 -8.66 -3.05 -6.44
N ILE A 443 -8.79 -2.44 -5.27
CA ILE A 443 -8.07 -1.22 -4.88
C ILE A 443 -7.29 -1.52 -3.61
N THR A 444 -5.97 -1.40 -3.65
CA THR A 444 -5.13 -1.67 -2.48
C THR A 444 -3.83 -0.88 -2.54
N ARG A 445 -3.20 -0.62 -1.39
CA ARG A 445 -1.92 0.10 -1.31
C ARG A 445 -1.98 1.44 -2.04
N ILE A 446 -2.88 2.28 -1.55
CA ILE A 446 -3.12 3.65 -2.00
C ILE A 446 -2.75 4.62 -0.87
N GLY A 447 -2.57 5.91 -1.20
CA GLY A 447 -2.10 6.90 -0.25
C GLY A 447 -0.65 6.69 0.18
N GLU A 448 0.21 6.18 -0.71
CA GLU A 448 1.62 5.89 -0.40
C GLU A 448 2.44 7.13 -0.03
N ASP A 449 2.04 8.31 -0.54
CA ASP A 449 2.67 9.59 -0.18
C ASP A 449 1.66 10.58 0.45
N TYR A 450 0.38 10.49 0.09
CA TYR A 450 -0.69 11.40 0.51
C TYR A 450 -1.75 10.64 1.33
N LEU A 451 -1.66 10.75 2.65
CA LEU A 451 -2.34 9.85 3.59
C LEU A 451 -3.86 10.11 3.73
N GLY A 452 -4.33 11.34 3.61
CA GLY A 452 -5.72 11.73 3.73
C GLY A 452 -6.51 11.47 2.45
N THR A 453 -6.32 10.31 1.82
CA THR A 453 -6.90 9.91 0.54
C THR A 453 -7.69 8.61 0.68
N ALA A 454 -8.66 8.39 -0.21
CA ALA A 454 -9.54 7.22 -0.17
C ALA A 454 -9.35 6.29 -1.37
N GLY A 455 -9.75 5.04 -1.20
CA GLY A 455 -9.84 4.08 -2.31
C GLY A 455 -10.78 4.58 -3.40
N ILE A 456 -11.98 5.02 -3.00
CA ILE A 456 -12.94 5.73 -3.85
C ILE A 456 -13.37 7.02 -3.14
N ASN A 457 -13.11 8.18 -3.74
CA ASN A 457 -13.53 9.47 -3.21
C ASN A 457 -14.53 10.13 -4.17
N ALA A 458 -15.81 10.11 -3.81
CA ALA A 458 -16.89 10.72 -4.57
C ALA A 458 -17.35 12.01 -3.89
N GLY A 459 -17.33 13.13 -4.60
CA GLY A 459 -17.86 14.41 -4.12
C GLY A 459 -19.36 14.52 -4.41
N PHE A 460 -19.77 15.67 -4.96
CA PHE A 460 -21.12 15.91 -5.43
C PHE A 460 -21.45 15.07 -6.67
N VAL A 461 -22.22 14.00 -6.48
CA VAL A 461 -22.62 13.05 -7.54
C VAL A 461 -24.09 12.66 -7.43
N ASN A 462 -24.72 12.30 -8.56
CA ASN A 462 -26.12 11.89 -8.58
C ASN A 462 -26.35 10.61 -9.39
N GLY A 463 -27.06 9.63 -8.83
CA GLY A 463 -27.28 8.35 -9.50
C GLY A 463 -26.00 7.52 -9.66
N THR A 464 -24.98 7.75 -8.83
CA THR A 464 -23.72 6.99 -8.88
C THR A 464 -23.85 5.67 -8.13
N THR A 465 -23.41 4.59 -8.75
CA THR A 465 -23.39 3.25 -8.16
C THR A 465 -21.94 2.83 -7.87
N ILE A 466 -21.64 2.53 -6.61
CA ILE A 466 -20.35 2.02 -6.15
C ILE A 466 -20.61 0.64 -5.55
N ASN A 467 -20.34 -0.43 -6.30
CA ASN A 467 -20.71 -1.79 -5.88
C ASN A 467 -19.70 -2.89 -6.21
N HIS A 468 -19.62 -3.93 -5.40
CA HIS A 468 -18.72 -5.09 -5.63
C HIS A 468 -17.22 -4.74 -5.73
N ASN A 469 -16.78 -3.62 -5.17
CA ASN A 469 -15.34 -3.32 -5.09
C ASN A 469 -14.71 -4.01 -3.88
N ASP A 470 -13.45 -4.43 -4.01
CA ASP A 470 -12.62 -4.94 -2.91
C ASP A 470 -11.53 -3.91 -2.61
N ILE A 471 -11.58 -3.30 -1.42
CA ILE A 471 -10.76 -2.15 -1.04
C ILE A 471 -9.99 -2.47 0.25
N SER A 472 -8.67 -2.31 0.19
CA SER A 472 -7.80 -2.55 1.34
C SER A 472 -6.57 -1.64 1.38
N ASP A 473 -5.80 -1.73 2.46
CA ASP A 473 -4.49 -1.08 2.63
C ASP A 473 -4.53 0.41 2.24
N ALA A 474 -5.40 1.15 2.91
CA ALA A 474 -5.55 2.59 2.74
C ALA A 474 -5.34 3.33 4.08
N PRO A 475 -4.63 4.48 4.07
CA PRO A 475 -4.34 5.25 5.27
C PRO A 475 -5.56 5.94 5.90
N TRP A 476 -6.60 6.21 5.10
CA TRP A 476 -7.83 6.89 5.51
C TRP A 476 -9.08 6.10 5.09
N ALA A 477 -10.07 6.71 4.41
CA ALA A 477 -11.34 6.05 4.08
C ALA A 477 -11.20 4.96 3.01
N GLY A 478 -12.04 3.93 3.08
CA GLY A 478 -12.25 3.02 1.95
C GLY A 478 -13.04 3.71 0.84
N ILE A 479 -14.26 4.15 1.18
CA ILE A 479 -15.13 4.95 0.32
C ILE A 479 -15.52 6.22 1.07
N SER A 480 -15.37 7.38 0.42
CA SER A 480 -15.92 8.66 0.86
C SER A 480 -16.97 9.12 -0.17
N LEU A 481 -18.17 9.51 0.27
CA LEU A 481 -19.24 10.03 -0.57
C LEU A 481 -19.78 11.36 -0.02
N GLY A 482 -19.91 12.35 -0.90
CA GLY A 482 -20.49 13.65 -0.60
C GLY A 482 -19.45 14.70 -0.19
N TRP A 483 -19.86 15.97 -0.19
CA TRP A 483 -19.00 17.10 0.15
C TRP A 483 -19.80 18.31 0.64
N GLY A 484 -19.15 19.26 1.30
CA GLY A 484 -19.74 20.57 1.64
C GLY A 484 -20.28 20.71 3.06
N TRP A 485 -20.38 19.62 3.85
CA TRP A 485 -20.78 19.65 5.26
C TRP A 485 -22.14 20.34 5.53
N GLU A 486 -23.11 20.18 4.62
CA GLU A 486 -24.38 20.91 4.67
C GLU A 486 -25.60 20.00 4.50
N SER A 487 -26.61 20.19 5.35
CA SER A 487 -27.89 19.44 5.27
C SER A 487 -28.90 20.07 4.31
N ALA A 488 -28.56 21.21 3.72
CA ALA A 488 -29.39 21.87 2.72
C ALA A 488 -29.41 21.09 1.39
N ALA A 489 -30.47 21.27 0.61
CA ALA A 489 -30.60 20.66 -0.71
C ALA A 489 -29.42 21.06 -1.61
N ASN A 490 -28.79 20.05 -2.23
CA ASN A 490 -27.60 20.17 -3.05
C ASN A 490 -27.73 19.28 -4.32
N ALA A 491 -26.64 19.11 -5.06
CA ALA A 491 -26.62 18.30 -6.29
C ALA A 491 -26.67 16.77 -6.06
N GLU A 492 -26.41 16.30 -4.84
CA GLU A 492 -26.38 14.88 -4.51
C GLU A 492 -27.77 14.25 -4.61
N GLY A 493 -27.82 12.95 -4.86
CA GLY A 493 -29.05 12.19 -4.80
C GLY A 493 -28.99 10.85 -5.52
N ASN A 494 -29.81 9.90 -5.07
CA ASN A 494 -30.02 8.60 -5.71
C ASN A 494 -28.74 7.76 -5.88
N ASN A 495 -27.74 7.95 -5.03
CA ASN A 495 -26.51 7.17 -5.07
C ASN A 495 -26.70 5.80 -4.40
N THR A 496 -25.84 4.84 -4.72
CA THR A 496 -25.86 3.50 -4.11
C THR A 496 -24.45 3.05 -3.80
N ILE A 497 -24.19 2.68 -2.54
CA ILE A 497 -22.96 2.01 -2.11
C ILE A 497 -23.35 0.62 -1.60
N SER A 498 -23.02 -0.44 -2.35
CA SER A 498 -23.50 -1.79 -1.99
C SER A 498 -22.56 -2.93 -2.34
N TYR A 499 -22.55 -4.00 -1.54
CA TYR A 499 -21.75 -5.20 -1.78
C TYR A 499 -20.25 -4.93 -1.94
N ASN A 500 -19.72 -3.82 -1.41
CA ASN A 500 -18.28 -3.62 -1.36
C ASN A 500 -17.71 -4.41 -0.18
N ARG A 501 -16.52 -4.97 -0.37
CA ARG A 501 -15.69 -5.53 0.71
C ARG A 501 -14.60 -4.51 1.03
N ILE A 502 -14.53 -4.08 2.28
CA ILE A 502 -13.59 -3.04 2.71
C ILE A 502 -12.90 -3.51 3.98
N GLY A 503 -11.57 -3.59 3.98
CA GLY A 503 -10.85 -3.87 5.21
C GLY A 503 -9.37 -3.52 5.23
N ASN A 504 -8.80 -3.40 6.43
CA ASN A 504 -7.47 -2.81 6.64
C ASN A 504 -7.30 -1.40 6.04
N VAL A 505 -8.41 -0.65 6.02
CA VAL A 505 -8.42 0.80 5.77
C VAL A 505 -8.37 1.54 7.10
N LEU A 506 -8.10 2.85 7.08
CA LEU A 506 -7.70 3.62 8.27
C LEU A 506 -6.50 3.01 9.01
N ASN A 507 -5.54 2.44 8.27
CA ASN A 507 -4.37 1.82 8.87
C ASN A 507 -3.35 2.86 9.40
N ARG A 508 -3.59 4.16 9.18
CA ARG A 508 -2.72 5.26 9.60
C ARG A 508 -3.46 6.41 10.30
N LEU A 509 -4.45 7.01 9.64
CA LEU A 509 -5.15 8.22 10.11
C LEU A 509 -6.41 7.89 10.94
N CYS A 510 -7.16 8.92 11.32
CA CYS A 510 -8.39 8.84 12.12
C CYS A 510 -9.49 9.74 11.50
N ASP A 511 -10.63 9.88 12.21
CA ASP A 511 -11.77 10.73 11.86
C ASP A 511 -12.44 10.36 10.52
N THR A 512 -12.61 9.06 10.31
CA THR A 512 -13.30 8.54 9.13
C THR A 512 -13.82 7.13 9.38
N ALA A 513 -14.20 6.43 8.31
CA ALA A 513 -14.66 5.07 8.35
C ALA A 513 -14.33 4.27 7.09
N GLY A 514 -14.62 2.98 7.13
CA GLY A 514 -14.64 2.15 5.92
C GLY A 514 -15.53 2.77 4.84
N ILE A 515 -16.73 3.24 5.22
CA ILE A 515 -17.58 4.12 4.40
C ILE A 515 -17.85 5.42 5.16
N TYR A 516 -17.42 6.53 4.59
CA TYR A 516 -17.62 7.88 5.11
C TYR A 516 -18.60 8.65 4.21
N HIS A 517 -19.50 9.44 4.81
CA HIS A 517 -20.53 10.18 4.09
C HIS A 517 -20.65 11.63 4.60
N LEU A 518 -20.92 12.57 3.70
CA LEU A 518 -21.17 13.99 3.98
C LEU A 518 -22.46 14.48 3.32
N SER A 519 -23.05 15.52 3.90
CA SER A 519 -24.10 16.34 3.27
C SER A 519 -25.43 15.63 2.96
N ASN A 520 -26.43 16.41 2.58
CA ASN A 520 -27.75 15.90 2.25
C ASN A 520 -27.74 15.12 0.92
N ASP A 521 -28.13 13.83 0.92
CA ASP A 521 -28.06 12.94 -0.25
C ASP A 521 -29.37 12.15 -0.45
N PRO A 522 -30.42 12.79 -1.01
CA PRO A 522 -31.77 12.24 -1.04
C PRO A 522 -31.89 11.00 -1.93
N GLY A 523 -32.48 9.94 -1.36
CA GLY A 523 -32.72 8.68 -2.08
C GLY A 523 -31.51 7.75 -2.12
N THR A 524 -30.40 8.13 -1.48
CA THR A 524 -29.19 7.31 -1.43
C THR A 524 -29.32 6.13 -0.48
N VAL A 525 -28.72 5.00 -0.88
CA VAL A 525 -28.66 3.79 -0.08
C VAL A 525 -27.21 3.33 0.10
N ILE A 526 -26.77 3.24 1.36
CA ILE A 526 -25.54 2.57 1.76
C ILE A 526 -25.96 1.21 2.34
N GLY A 527 -25.86 0.13 1.57
CA GLY A 527 -26.35 -1.15 2.06
C GLY A 527 -25.77 -2.41 1.48
N ASN A 528 -25.83 -3.49 2.26
CA ASN A 528 -25.27 -4.80 1.93
C ASN A 528 -23.74 -4.80 1.72
N ASN A 529 -23.01 -3.88 2.36
CA ASN A 529 -21.55 -3.89 2.33
C ASN A 529 -20.99 -4.78 3.44
N TYR A 530 -19.79 -5.32 3.23
CA TYR A 530 -19.00 -5.99 4.25
C TYR A 530 -17.76 -5.15 4.59
N ILE A 531 -17.72 -4.64 5.81
CA ILE A 531 -16.63 -3.81 6.33
C ILE A 531 -15.98 -4.57 7.46
N HIS A 532 -14.67 -4.79 7.38
CA HIS A 532 -13.93 -5.52 8.38
C HIS A 532 -12.55 -4.95 8.69
N ASP A 533 -12.01 -5.24 9.86
CA ASP A 533 -10.64 -4.85 10.24
C ASP A 533 -10.39 -3.34 10.13
N VAL A 534 -11.39 -2.54 10.50
CA VAL A 534 -11.28 -1.08 10.61
C VAL A 534 -11.03 -0.74 12.07
N THR A 535 -9.78 -0.89 12.48
CA THR A 535 -9.33 -0.69 13.86
C THR A 535 -8.32 0.42 13.96
N ARG A 536 -8.32 1.10 15.10
CA ARG A 536 -7.41 2.21 15.38
C ARG A 536 -5.94 1.76 15.38
N GLY A 537 -5.16 2.29 14.44
CA GLY A 537 -3.71 2.13 14.43
C GLY A 537 -3.02 2.91 15.55
N PRO A 538 -1.78 2.54 15.97
CA PRO A 538 -1.06 3.24 17.03
C PRO A 538 -0.76 4.72 16.74
N ALA A 539 -0.67 5.09 15.46
CA ALA A 539 -0.43 6.46 15.01
C ALA A 539 -1.72 7.30 14.88
N ALA A 540 -2.89 6.65 14.88
CA ALA A 540 -4.16 7.33 14.69
C ALA A 540 -4.47 8.25 15.89
N CYS A 541 -4.96 9.46 15.60
CA CYS A 541 -5.38 10.41 16.62
C CYS A 541 -6.59 9.87 17.42
N GLY A 542 -7.05 10.61 18.45
CA GLY A 542 -8.20 10.22 19.29
C GLY A 542 -9.60 10.36 18.65
N SER A 543 -9.72 10.85 17.41
CA SER A 543 -11.01 11.00 16.70
C SER A 543 -11.67 9.65 16.34
N ALA A 544 -12.90 9.70 15.83
CA ALA A 544 -13.67 8.51 15.46
C ALA A 544 -12.93 7.62 14.43
N VAL A 545 -13.01 6.31 14.63
CA VAL A 545 -12.66 5.29 13.65
C VAL A 545 -13.84 4.35 13.65
N ALA A 546 -14.53 4.17 12.52
CA ALA A 546 -15.76 3.39 12.49
C ALA A 546 -15.89 2.54 11.22
N GLY A 547 -16.80 1.57 11.21
CA GLY A 547 -17.16 0.87 9.98
C GLY A 547 -17.90 1.80 9.01
N ILE A 548 -18.90 2.54 9.51
CA ILE A 548 -19.59 3.60 8.75
C ILE A 548 -19.58 4.89 9.56
N TYR A 549 -19.32 6.02 8.91
CA TYR A 549 -19.36 7.34 9.53
C TYR A 549 -20.17 8.30 8.65
N LEU A 550 -21.34 8.67 9.16
CA LEU A 550 -22.15 9.75 8.62
C LEU A 550 -21.72 11.04 9.32
N ASP A 551 -21.02 11.90 8.61
CA ASP A 551 -20.51 13.18 9.14
C ASP A 551 -21.44 14.35 8.75
N GLU A 552 -21.02 15.56 9.07
CA GLU A 552 -21.83 16.78 9.08
C GLU A 552 -22.67 16.95 7.81
N GLY A 553 -23.94 17.28 8.03
CA GLY A 553 -24.90 17.48 6.94
C GLY A 553 -25.53 16.21 6.39
N SER A 554 -25.01 15.01 6.71
CA SER A 554 -25.59 13.73 6.27
C SER A 554 -27.09 13.66 6.52
N ASP A 555 -27.91 13.64 5.46
CA ASP A 555 -29.38 13.68 5.54
C ASP A 555 -30.05 12.97 4.35
N ASN A 556 -31.32 12.57 4.52
CA ASN A 556 -32.19 11.96 3.49
C ASN A 556 -31.68 10.67 2.82
N LEU A 557 -30.84 9.90 3.53
CA LEU A 557 -30.27 8.63 3.08
C LEU A 557 -30.68 7.44 3.96
N THR A 558 -30.50 6.23 3.42
CA THR A 558 -30.71 4.97 4.12
C THR A 558 -29.40 4.19 4.25
N VAL A 559 -29.03 3.83 5.48
CA VAL A 559 -27.94 2.88 5.75
C VAL A 559 -28.55 1.56 6.19
N SER A 560 -28.44 0.51 5.36
CA SER A 560 -29.14 -0.74 5.65
C SER A 560 -28.40 -2.03 5.32
N ASN A 561 -28.62 -3.06 6.14
CA ASN A 561 -28.11 -4.42 5.89
C ASN A 561 -26.60 -4.52 5.67
N ASN A 562 -25.80 -3.62 6.25
CA ASN A 562 -24.33 -3.75 6.20
C ASN A 562 -23.85 -4.71 7.29
N VAL A 563 -22.76 -5.43 7.02
CA VAL A 563 -22.03 -6.24 8.00
C VAL A 563 -20.74 -5.52 8.36
N LEU A 564 -20.61 -5.11 9.63
CA LEU A 564 -19.43 -4.43 10.17
C LEU A 564 -18.78 -5.35 11.21
N SER A 565 -17.77 -6.10 10.80
CA SER A 565 -17.05 -7.04 11.66
C SER A 565 -15.74 -6.42 12.13
N HIS A 566 -15.36 -6.57 13.41
CA HIS A 566 -14.08 -6.07 13.91
C HIS A 566 -13.78 -4.59 13.58
N THR A 567 -14.73 -3.71 13.86
CA THR A 567 -14.59 -2.26 13.68
C THR A 567 -14.53 -1.55 15.05
N ASP A 568 -13.67 -0.53 15.22
CA ASP A 568 -13.57 0.24 16.49
C ASP A 568 -14.93 0.88 16.85
N GLY A 569 -15.47 1.70 15.96
CA GLY A 569 -16.84 2.18 15.98
C GLY A 569 -17.74 1.40 15.02
N PHE A 570 -19.02 1.24 15.35
CA PHE A 570 -20.00 0.61 14.47
C PHE A 570 -20.49 1.60 13.39
N ILE A 571 -21.55 2.35 13.69
CA ILE A 571 -22.02 3.47 12.85
C ILE A 571 -21.88 4.76 13.68
N ASN A 572 -21.03 5.67 13.23
CA ASN A 572 -20.88 6.99 13.83
C ASN A 572 -21.78 8.00 13.11
N GLN A 573 -22.40 8.90 13.87
CA GLN A 573 -23.24 9.99 13.34
C GLN A 573 -22.78 11.30 13.98
N ASN A 574 -22.31 12.25 13.18
CA ASN A 574 -21.84 13.55 13.62
C ASN A 574 -22.58 14.65 12.88
N ARG A 575 -23.38 15.45 13.59
CA ARG A 575 -24.10 16.61 13.03
C ARG A 575 -24.93 16.30 11.76
N ASN A 576 -25.55 15.13 11.74
CA ASN A 576 -26.47 14.73 10.68
C ASN A 576 -27.72 15.63 10.65
N GLY A 577 -28.40 15.63 9.50
CA GLY A 577 -29.78 16.10 9.39
C GLY A 577 -30.78 15.14 10.03
N SER A 578 -32.07 15.38 9.80
CA SER A 578 -33.14 14.71 10.57
C SER A 578 -33.64 13.38 9.98
N ASN A 579 -33.29 13.07 8.73
CA ASN A 579 -33.90 12.00 7.93
C ASN A 579 -32.87 10.94 7.50
N VAL A 580 -32.09 10.44 8.46
CA VAL A 580 -31.23 9.26 8.27
C VAL A 580 -31.96 8.00 8.73
N THR A 581 -32.10 7.02 7.85
CA THR A 581 -32.72 5.72 8.19
C THR A 581 -31.64 4.65 8.38
N LEU A 582 -31.54 4.10 9.60
CA LEU A 582 -30.66 2.97 9.91
C LEU A 582 -31.49 1.70 10.11
N SER A 583 -31.23 0.63 9.34
CA SER A 583 -31.99 -0.63 9.50
C SER A 583 -31.18 -1.88 9.12
N GLY A 584 -31.30 -2.97 9.88
CA GLY A 584 -30.71 -4.26 9.49
C GLY A 584 -29.17 -4.34 9.47
N ASN A 585 -28.44 -3.28 9.85
CA ASN A 585 -26.99 -3.34 10.00
C ASN A 585 -26.60 -4.25 11.17
N SER A 586 -25.57 -5.09 10.98
CA SER A 586 -25.18 -6.12 11.95
C SER A 586 -23.68 -6.31 11.99
N THR A 587 -23.20 -7.06 12.97
CA THR A 587 -21.78 -7.48 13.07
C THR A 587 -21.52 -8.84 12.42
N THR A 588 -22.56 -9.52 11.95
CA THR A 588 -22.49 -10.89 11.41
C THR A 588 -23.54 -11.06 10.30
N GLY A 589 -23.19 -11.70 9.20
CA GLY A 589 -24.14 -11.93 8.12
C GLY A 589 -23.50 -12.66 6.95
N THR A 590 -23.42 -13.99 7.02
CA THR A 590 -22.69 -14.83 6.07
C THR A 590 -23.08 -14.57 4.61
N SER A 591 -24.37 -14.42 4.30
CA SER A 591 -24.81 -14.17 2.92
C SER A 591 -24.34 -12.83 2.35
N ILE A 592 -24.23 -11.79 3.19
CA ILE A 592 -23.72 -10.47 2.77
C ILE A 592 -22.20 -10.52 2.66
N MET A 593 -21.53 -11.16 3.62
CA MET A 593 -20.07 -11.32 3.61
C MET A 593 -19.60 -12.08 2.35
N GLU A 594 -20.27 -13.19 2.00
CA GLU A 594 -19.97 -13.99 0.81
C GLU A 594 -20.28 -13.29 -0.52
N ALA A 595 -21.28 -12.40 -0.53
CA ALA A 595 -21.69 -11.66 -1.72
C ALA A 595 -20.90 -10.35 -1.92
N SER A 596 -20.16 -9.89 -0.90
CA SER A 596 -19.43 -8.63 -0.95
C SER A 596 -18.04 -8.79 -1.58
N GLY A 597 -17.56 -7.72 -2.20
CA GLY A 597 -16.31 -7.70 -2.97
C GLY A 597 -16.54 -8.15 -4.41
N LEU A 598 -15.45 -8.57 -5.06
CA LEU A 598 -15.44 -8.87 -6.49
C LEU A 598 -16.42 -9.99 -6.84
N GLU A 599 -17.20 -9.80 -7.90
CA GLU A 599 -18.01 -10.89 -8.46
C GLU A 599 -17.11 -11.99 -9.08
N PRO A 600 -17.62 -13.23 -9.26
CA PRO A 600 -16.82 -14.36 -9.75
C PRO A 600 -16.07 -14.09 -11.07
N ALA A 601 -16.59 -13.21 -11.92
CA ALA A 601 -15.93 -12.81 -13.18
C ALA A 601 -14.63 -12.02 -12.95
N TYR A 602 -14.46 -11.37 -11.81
CA TYR A 602 -13.35 -10.45 -11.54
C TYR A 602 -12.43 -10.92 -10.41
N GLN A 603 -12.77 -12.01 -9.73
CA GLN A 603 -11.94 -12.62 -8.68
C GLN A 603 -10.48 -12.92 -9.13
N GLY A 604 -10.25 -13.15 -10.43
CA GLY A 604 -8.89 -13.30 -10.98
C GLY A 604 -8.01 -12.05 -10.93
N LEU A 605 -8.57 -10.86 -10.61
CA LEU A 605 -7.78 -9.65 -10.33
C LEU A 605 -6.87 -9.86 -9.12
N ALA A 606 -7.32 -10.59 -8.10
CA ALA A 606 -6.51 -10.91 -6.93
C ALA A 606 -5.25 -11.71 -7.31
N ALA A 607 -5.33 -12.57 -8.33
CA ALA A 607 -4.18 -13.33 -8.83
C ALA A 607 -3.06 -12.45 -9.41
N LYS A 608 -3.37 -11.20 -9.79
CA LYS A 608 -2.36 -10.23 -10.24
C LYS A 608 -1.52 -9.66 -9.08
N LEU A 609 -1.99 -9.79 -7.84
CA LEU A 609 -1.31 -9.29 -6.64
C LEU A 609 -0.86 -10.42 -5.70
N ASN A 610 -1.75 -11.37 -5.40
CA ASN A 610 -1.53 -12.50 -4.52
C ASN A 610 -1.03 -13.72 -5.29
N LEU A 611 0.25 -14.04 -5.15
CA LEU A 611 0.89 -15.21 -5.74
C LEU A 611 0.30 -16.53 -5.24
N ALA A 612 -0.24 -16.57 -4.02
CA ALA A 612 -0.84 -17.77 -3.45
C ALA A 612 -2.24 -18.04 -3.98
N TYR A 613 -2.93 -17.04 -4.54
CA TYR A 613 -4.34 -17.13 -4.91
C TYR A 613 -4.64 -18.31 -5.86
N GLY A 614 -5.55 -19.18 -5.44
CA GLY A 614 -6.02 -20.33 -6.22
C GLY A 614 -4.93 -21.37 -6.55
N LYS A 615 -3.74 -21.25 -5.94
CA LYS A 615 -2.63 -22.18 -6.16
C LYS A 615 -2.83 -23.50 -5.41
N PRO A 616 -2.18 -24.59 -5.86
CA PRO A 616 -2.23 -25.86 -5.16
C PRO A 616 -1.80 -25.71 -3.70
N ALA A 617 -2.75 -25.94 -2.79
CA ALA A 617 -2.52 -25.92 -1.36
C ALA A 617 -2.65 -27.33 -0.77
N SER A 618 -1.91 -27.56 0.31
CA SER A 618 -1.91 -28.80 1.08
C SER A 618 -1.79 -28.49 2.56
N ALA A 619 -2.14 -29.45 3.40
CA ALA A 619 -2.09 -29.28 4.83
C ALA A 619 -1.76 -30.60 5.54
N SER A 620 -1.36 -30.50 6.80
CA SER A 620 -1.08 -31.64 7.67
C SER A 620 -2.28 -32.57 7.86
N SER A 621 -3.48 -31.98 7.98
CA SER A 621 -4.75 -32.68 8.07
C SER A 621 -5.91 -31.74 7.69
N VAL A 622 -7.11 -32.31 7.55
CA VAL A 622 -8.31 -31.55 7.18
C VAL A 622 -9.50 -32.06 8.01
N THR A 623 -10.21 -31.18 8.73
CA THR A 623 -11.38 -31.59 9.54
C THR A 623 -12.56 -32.07 8.69
N GLY A 624 -12.68 -31.62 7.43
CA GLY A 624 -13.73 -32.05 6.51
C GLY A 624 -13.69 -31.32 5.16
N SER A 625 -14.62 -31.65 4.27
CA SER A 625 -14.68 -31.11 2.90
C SER A 625 -14.94 -29.59 2.83
N ASN A 626 -15.43 -28.98 3.90
CA ASN A 626 -15.69 -27.53 3.95
C ASN A 626 -14.47 -26.72 4.40
N TRP A 627 -13.40 -27.37 4.86
CA TRP A 627 -12.23 -26.72 5.48
C TRP A 627 -10.92 -27.17 4.83
N THR A 628 -10.96 -27.42 3.52
CA THR A 628 -9.84 -27.90 2.73
C THR A 628 -8.74 -26.86 2.60
N ALA A 629 -7.52 -27.29 2.25
CA ALA A 629 -6.36 -26.40 2.22
C ALA A 629 -6.54 -25.23 1.22
N ASP A 630 -7.23 -25.45 0.10
CA ASP A 630 -7.50 -24.41 -0.91
C ASP A 630 -8.36 -23.24 -0.39
N LYS A 631 -9.02 -23.41 0.76
CA LYS A 631 -9.84 -22.38 1.40
C LYS A 631 -9.04 -21.33 2.18
N ALA A 632 -7.75 -21.54 2.38
CA ALA A 632 -6.89 -20.55 3.01
C ALA A 632 -6.09 -19.72 1.98
N ASN A 633 -6.37 -19.84 0.69
CA ASN A 633 -5.76 -19.03 -0.37
C ASN A 633 -6.73 -18.74 -1.50
N ASP A 634 -8.01 -18.60 -1.18
CA ASP A 634 -9.07 -18.25 -2.13
C ASP A 634 -9.51 -16.78 -2.02
N ASN A 635 -8.79 -15.98 -1.23
CA ASN A 635 -9.08 -14.57 -0.96
C ASN A 635 -10.44 -14.35 -0.27
N ASN A 636 -11.01 -15.39 0.34
CA ASN A 636 -12.31 -15.35 1.00
C ASN A 636 -12.19 -15.64 2.51
N ALA A 637 -12.12 -14.57 3.29
CA ALA A 637 -12.05 -14.63 4.75
C ALA A 637 -13.28 -15.24 5.44
N SER A 638 -14.39 -15.47 4.72
CA SER A 638 -15.57 -16.18 5.25
C SER A 638 -15.41 -17.70 5.22
N THR A 639 -14.37 -18.20 4.56
CA THR A 639 -14.02 -19.62 4.56
C THR A 639 -12.73 -19.84 5.34
N GLY A 640 -12.06 -20.98 5.14
CA GLY A 640 -10.75 -21.20 5.71
C GLY A 640 -10.33 -22.65 5.72
N TRP A 641 -9.08 -22.89 6.05
CA TRP A 641 -8.57 -24.23 6.34
C TRP A 641 -8.61 -24.52 7.85
N SER A 642 -8.96 -25.76 8.20
CA SER A 642 -8.92 -26.27 9.56
C SER A 642 -8.34 -27.70 9.61
N PRO A 643 -7.37 -27.98 10.51
CA PRO A 643 -6.84 -29.31 10.74
C PRO A 643 -7.84 -30.16 11.55
N THR A 644 -7.62 -31.48 11.58
CA THR A 644 -8.33 -32.35 12.54
C THR A 644 -7.99 -31.93 13.97
N GLY A 645 -8.95 -32.00 14.90
CA GLY A 645 -8.73 -31.60 16.30
C GLY A 645 -7.66 -32.43 17.04
N THR A 646 -7.17 -33.51 16.44
CA THR A 646 -6.09 -34.37 16.97
C THR A 646 -4.70 -34.03 16.41
N ASP A 647 -4.60 -33.08 15.46
CA ASP A 647 -3.35 -32.70 14.83
C ASP A 647 -2.57 -31.69 15.69
N SER A 648 -1.66 -32.20 16.51
CA SER A 648 -0.80 -31.38 17.37
C SER A 648 0.41 -30.77 16.63
N SER A 649 0.45 -30.84 15.31
CA SER A 649 1.53 -30.34 14.46
C SER A 649 0.97 -29.63 13.22
N ALA A 650 -0.16 -28.95 13.40
CA ALA A 650 -0.95 -28.39 12.31
C ALA A 650 -0.14 -27.41 11.44
N TRP A 651 -0.18 -27.64 10.13
CA TRP A 651 0.38 -26.71 9.14
C TRP A 651 -0.47 -26.68 7.87
N TRP A 652 -0.46 -25.52 7.23
CA TRP A 652 -0.99 -25.28 5.89
C TRP A 652 0.12 -24.78 4.99
N GLN A 653 0.11 -25.15 3.71
CA GLN A 653 1.14 -24.82 2.75
C GLN A 653 0.57 -24.59 1.36
N VAL A 654 1.17 -23.66 0.62
CA VAL A 654 0.87 -23.39 -0.80
C VAL A 654 2.12 -23.57 -1.67
N ASP A 655 1.93 -24.17 -2.85
CA ASP A 655 2.91 -24.19 -3.94
C ASP A 655 2.63 -23.05 -4.91
N LEU A 656 3.49 -22.03 -4.93
CA LEU A 656 3.32 -20.86 -5.80
C LEU A 656 3.49 -21.21 -7.30
N GLY A 657 3.95 -22.44 -7.61
CA GLY A 657 4.18 -22.97 -8.95
C GLY A 657 5.61 -22.75 -9.45
N GLN A 658 6.26 -21.70 -8.96
CA GLN A 658 7.66 -21.37 -9.20
C GLN A 658 8.22 -20.57 -8.01
N ALA A 659 9.53 -20.39 -7.96
CA ALA A 659 10.16 -19.63 -6.89
C ALA A 659 10.05 -18.12 -7.15
N TYR A 660 9.56 -17.37 -6.16
CA TYR A 660 9.40 -15.93 -6.21
C TYR A 660 10.23 -15.26 -5.12
N GLU A 661 10.75 -14.07 -5.39
CA GLU A 661 11.12 -13.18 -4.29
C GLU A 661 9.81 -12.65 -3.71
N LEU A 662 9.64 -12.77 -2.41
CA LEU A 662 8.38 -12.43 -1.75
C LEU A 662 8.56 -11.08 -1.07
N GLY A 663 7.58 -10.19 -1.23
CA GLY A 663 7.67 -8.82 -0.72
C GLY A 663 6.88 -8.63 0.57
N GLN A 664 5.64 -9.09 0.59
CA GLN A 664 4.73 -8.93 1.71
C GLN A 664 3.83 -10.15 1.82
N TYR A 665 3.49 -10.54 3.04
CA TYR A 665 2.43 -11.52 3.29
C TYR A 665 1.28 -10.86 4.04
N SER A 666 0.11 -11.49 3.94
CA SER A 666 -1.03 -11.25 4.80
C SER A 666 -1.59 -12.57 5.31
N PHE A 667 -1.93 -12.61 6.59
CA PHE A 667 -2.54 -13.76 7.26
C PHE A 667 -3.84 -13.31 7.91
N THR A 668 -4.98 -13.79 7.42
CA THR A 668 -6.29 -13.45 7.96
C THR A 668 -6.75 -14.51 8.96
N THR A 669 -7.06 -14.06 10.18
CA THR A 669 -7.56 -14.93 11.24
C THR A 669 -9.03 -15.29 11.02
N ARG A 670 -9.50 -16.30 11.76
CA ARG A 670 -10.90 -16.74 11.76
C ARG A 670 -11.87 -15.58 12.05
N GLN A 671 -12.92 -15.44 11.24
CA GLN A 671 -13.88 -14.33 11.30
C GLN A 671 -15.14 -14.63 12.11
N ASP A 672 -15.57 -15.90 12.18
CA ASP A 672 -16.91 -16.29 12.65
C ASP A 672 -16.99 -16.60 14.15
N ILE A 673 -15.88 -16.96 14.79
CA ILE A 673 -15.85 -17.36 16.21
C ILE A 673 -14.49 -17.07 16.86
N ASP A 674 -14.53 -16.63 18.12
CA ASP A 674 -13.33 -16.39 18.90
C ASP A 674 -12.69 -17.69 19.41
N GLN A 675 -11.59 -18.09 18.78
CA GLN A 675 -10.72 -19.17 19.22
C GLN A 675 -9.28 -18.65 19.35
N PRO A 676 -8.92 -18.08 20.52
CA PRO A 676 -7.64 -17.40 20.73
C PRO A 676 -6.41 -18.24 20.38
N GLU A 677 -6.48 -19.56 20.57
CA GLU A 677 -5.40 -20.49 20.26
C GLU A 677 -5.03 -20.52 18.78
N THR A 678 -5.99 -20.23 17.88
CA THR A 678 -5.75 -20.20 16.43
C THR A 678 -5.01 -18.95 15.96
N ARG A 679 -4.91 -17.92 16.82
CA ARG A 679 -4.46 -16.56 16.46
C ARG A 679 -3.18 -16.16 17.22
N SER A 680 -2.45 -17.14 17.72
CA SER A 680 -1.20 -17.02 18.46
C SER A 680 -0.26 -18.19 18.11
N ASN A 681 1.03 -18.07 18.43
CA ASN A 681 2.02 -19.16 18.34
C ASN A 681 2.03 -19.87 16.97
N PHE A 682 2.36 -19.15 15.91
CA PHE A 682 2.59 -19.72 14.58
C PHE A 682 3.72 -19.00 13.85
N GLU A 683 4.26 -19.67 12.84
CA GLU A 683 5.29 -19.15 11.94
C GLU A 683 4.80 -19.16 10.50
N ILE A 684 5.22 -18.15 9.75
CA ILE A 684 5.14 -18.09 8.30
C ILE A 684 6.53 -18.43 7.79
N ARG A 685 6.63 -19.56 7.11
CA ARG A 685 7.86 -20.19 6.65
C ARG A 685 7.88 -20.17 5.14
N ALA A 686 9.04 -19.92 4.56
CA ALA A 686 9.26 -19.95 3.12
C ALA A 686 10.33 -20.99 2.78
N SER A 687 10.14 -21.76 1.71
CA SER A 687 11.08 -22.81 1.29
C SER A 687 11.06 -23.05 -0.23
N ASN A 688 12.13 -23.67 -0.75
CA ASN A 688 12.16 -24.30 -2.08
C ASN A 688 12.03 -25.83 -2.00
N ASP A 689 11.97 -26.38 -0.79
CA ASP A 689 11.73 -27.80 -0.53
C ASP A 689 10.27 -28.00 -0.11
N PRO A 690 9.46 -28.76 -0.87
CA PRO A 690 8.04 -28.98 -0.56
C PRO A 690 7.82 -29.70 0.78
N THR A 691 8.83 -30.38 1.33
CA THR A 691 8.74 -31.05 2.64
C THR A 691 8.98 -30.10 3.81
N PHE A 692 9.58 -28.93 3.55
CA PHE A 692 10.12 -27.99 4.55
C PHE A 692 11.13 -28.65 5.50
N ALA A 693 11.97 -29.57 5.01
CA ALA A 693 13.11 -30.05 5.81
C ALA A 693 14.11 -28.91 6.08
N THR A 694 14.23 -27.97 5.12
CA THR A 694 14.88 -26.67 5.28
C THR A 694 13.89 -25.55 4.96
N TYR A 695 13.89 -24.47 5.72
CA TYR A 695 13.03 -23.31 5.47
C TYR A 695 13.60 -22.04 6.12
N THR A 696 13.09 -20.89 5.71
CA THR A 696 13.35 -19.59 6.35
C THR A 696 12.06 -19.09 7.00
N VAL A 697 12.12 -18.62 8.25
CA VAL A 697 10.97 -17.95 8.88
C VAL A 697 10.92 -16.52 8.37
N VAL A 698 9.85 -16.17 7.66
CA VAL A 698 9.64 -14.85 7.07
C VAL A 698 8.63 -14.01 7.85
N GLY A 699 7.86 -14.65 8.74
CA GLY A 699 6.94 -14.01 9.67
C GLY A 699 6.67 -14.90 10.88
N ARG A 700 6.32 -14.31 12.03
CA ARG A 700 6.02 -15.06 13.25
C ARG A 700 5.02 -14.30 14.12
N GLN A 701 4.03 -15.04 14.63
CA GLN A 701 3.15 -14.60 15.70
C GLN A 701 3.51 -15.34 17.00
N GLY A 702 3.85 -14.57 18.03
CA GLY A 702 4.20 -15.09 19.36
C GLY A 702 2.97 -15.47 20.21
N ALA A 703 3.18 -15.58 21.52
CA ALA A 703 2.13 -15.96 22.47
C ALA A 703 1.04 -14.90 22.68
N THR A 704 1.33 -13.65 22.34
CA THR A 704 0.32 -12.59 22.30
C THR A 704 -0.70 -12.94 21.22
N THR A 705 -1.95 -13.17 21.60
CA THR A 705 -3.01 -13.41 20.64
C THR A 705 -3.24 -12.16 19.81
N LEU A 706 -3.36 -12.32 18.48
CA LEU A 706 -3.86 -11.27 17.61
C LEU A 706 -5.27 -10.83 18.06
N PRO A 707 -5.86 -9.78 17.49
CA PRO A 707 -7.30 -9.52 17.66
C PRO A 707 -8.17 -10.50 16.86
N LEU A 708 -9.41 -10.76 17.31
CA LEU A 708 -10.35 -11.63 16.59
C LEU A 708 -10.72 -11.03 15.25
N GLY A 709 -10.71 -11.81 14.17
CA GLY A 709 -11.01 -11.33 12.82
C GLY A 709 -9.88 -10.54 12.18
N SER A 710 -8.84 -10.16 12.93
CA SER A 710 -7.72 -9.37 12.38
C SER A 710 -6.97 -10.07 11.24
N THR A 711 -6.29 -9.23 10.47
CA THR A 711 -5.33 -9.63 9.46
C THR A 711 -3.93 -9.18 9.88
N LEU A 712 -2.99 -10.13 9.96
CA LEU A 712 -1.58 -9.88 10.20
C LEU A 712 -0.86 -9.69 8.85
N THR A 713 -0.45 -8.46 8.56
CA THR A 713 0.41 -8.14 7.42
C THR A 713 1.86 -8.05 7.87
N GLY A 714 2.80 -8.51 7.03
CA GLY A 714 4.23 -8.34 7.31
C GLY A 714 5.06 -8.28 6.05
N ASN A 715 6.10 -7.45 6.08
CA ASN A 715 7.09 -7.37 5.02
C ASN A 715 8.08 -8.54 5.12
N ILE A 716 8.40 -9.11 3.96
CA ILE A 716 9.38 -10.19 3.82
C ILE A 716 10.68 -9.57 3.36
N ASP A 717 11.56 -9.29 4.31
CA ASP A 717 12.88 -8.70 4.04
C ASP A 717 13.94 -9.78 3.73
N VAL A 718 13.49 -10.96 3.28
CA VAL A 718 14.35 -12.09 2.93
C VAL A 718 14.43 -12.19 1.41
N ARG A 719 15.64 -11.99 0.87
CA ARG A 719 15.90 -11.89 -0.58
C ARG A 719 16.06 -13.24 -1.31
N GLN A 720 15.99 -14.35 -0.58
CA GLN A 720 15.96 -15.70 -1.17
C GLN A 720 14.62 -15.89 -1.90
N LYS A 721 14.66 -16.47 -3.11
CA LYS A 721 13.43 -16.89 -3.81
C LYS A 721 12.84 -18.11 -3.14
N PHE A 722 11.52 -18.11 -2.96
CA PHE A 722 10.79 -19.22 -2.37
C PHE A 722 9.64 -19.66 -3.27
N ARG A 723 9.52 -20.96 -3.48
CA ARG A 723 8.41 -21.57 -4.19
C ARG A 723 7.25 -21.93 -3.27
N TYR A 724 7.54 -22.26 -2.02
CA TYR A 724 6.56 -22.72 -1.07
C TYR A 724 6.46 -21.77 0.11
N ILE A 725 5.23 -21.51 0.55
CA ILE A 725 4.95 -20.89 1.84
C ILE A 725 4.19 -21.87 2.71
N ARG A 726 4.57 -21.96 3.98
CA ARG A 726 3.88 -22.75 5.00
C ARG A 726 3.57 -21.88 6.20
N VAL A 727 2.33 -21.89 6.65
CA VAL A 727 1.95 -21.36 7.97
C VAL A 727 1.83 -22.55 8.92
N ALA A 728 2.63 -22.56 9.98
CA ALA A 728 2.75 -23.71 10.87
C ALA A 728 2.58 -23.30 12.33
N LYS A 729 1.74 -24.03 13.06
CA LYS A 729 1.58 -23.88 14.51
C LYS A 729 2.86 -24.28 15.23
N THR A 730 3.21 -23.57 16.30
CA THR A 730 4.45 -23.82 17.06
C THR A 730 4.24 -24.39 18.46
N ASP A 731 3.02 -24.40 18.98
CA ASP A 731 2.66 -24.88 20.32
C ASP A 731 1.79 -26.16 20.33
N GLY A 732 1.40 -26.64 19.15
CA GLY A 732 0.55 -27.82 18.97
C GLY A 732 -0.92 -27.62 19.34
N ALA A 733 -1.36 -26.37 19.57
CA ALA A 733 -2.76 -26.05 19.76
C ALA A 733 -3.56 -26.12 18.44
N TYR A 734 -4.88 -26.09 18.55
CA TYR A 734 -5.77 -26.05 17.39
C TYR A 734 -5.47 -24.82 16.51
N PHE A 735 -5.64 -24.97 15.20
CA PHE A 735 -5.30 -23.93 14.22
C PHE A 735 -6.43 -23.67 13.23
N PHE A 736 -6.45 -22.47 12.66
CA PHE A 736 -7.39 -22.07 11.63
C PHE A 736 -6.77 -20.92 10.83
N ILE A 737 -6.94 -20.95 9.51
CA ILE A 737 -6.49 -19.87 8.62
C ILE A 737 -7.65 -19.51 7.72
N ALA A 738 -8.15 -18.28 7.83
CA ALA A 738 -9.27 -17.83 7.01
C ALA A 738 -8.81 -17.52 5.58
N ASP A 739 -7.70 -16.79 5.45
CA ASP A 739 -7.04 -16.57 4.17
C ASP A 739 -5.56 -16.26 4.37
N PHE A 740 -4.76 -16.48 3.33
CA PHE A 740 -3.36 -16.16 3.26
C PHE A 740 -3.02 -15.61 1.88
N SER A 741 -2.37 -14.44 1.88
CA SER A 741 -1.84 -13.84 0.68
C SER A 741 -0.34 -13.63 0.78
N VAL A 742 0.33 -13.73 -0.37
CA VAL A 742 1.73 -13.32 -0.48
C VAL A 742 1.96 -12.67 -1.82
N GLN A 743 2.63 -11.52 -1.80
CA GLN A 743 2.91 -10.73 -2.98
C GLN A 743 4.35 -10.95 -3.44
N GLN A 744 4.57 -10.85 -4.75
CA GLN A 744 5.92 -10.83 -5.29
C GLN A 744 6.65 -9.55 -4.85
N ALA A 745 7.93 -9.64 -4.57
CA ALA A 745 8.81 -8.48 -4.52
C ALA A 745 8.99 -7.95 -5.96
N ASN A 746 8.77 -6.65 -6.18
CA ASN A 746 8.70 -6.07 -7.52
C ASN A 746 10.09 -5.85 -8.21
N GLY A 747 11.08 -6.73 -8.07
CA GLY A 747 12.36 -6.61 -8.80
C GLY A 747 13.48 -7.53 -8.27
N ALA A 748 14.11 -8.31 -9.16
CA ALA A 748 14.87 -9.54 -8.86
C ALA A 748 16.40 -9.41 -8.96
N LEU A 749 17.17 -10.13 -8.10
CA LEU A 749 18.51 -10.72 -8.34
C LEU A 749 18.85 -11.85 -7.32
N GLU A 750 19.72 -12.78 -7.72
CA GLU A 750 19.95 -14.11 -7.12
C GLU A 750 20.72 -14.19 -5.77
N ASP A 751 20.50 -15.33 -5.11
CA ASP A 751 20.90 -15.81 -3.78
C ASP A 751 22.42 -15.90 -3.52
N SER A 752 22.87 -15.50 -2.31
CA SER A 752 23.89 -16.27 -1.60
C SER A 752 23.70 -16.21 -0.06
N THR A 753 23.11 -17.29 0.44
CA THR A 753 22.91 -17.74 1.82
C THR A 753 23.92 -17.26 2.88
N GLY A 754 23.40 -16.71 3.99
CA GLY A 754 24.14 -16.39 5.22
C GLY A 754 23.83 -17.35 6.38
N THR A 755 24.25 -18.61 6.29
CA THR A 755 24.25 -19.48 7.48
C THR A 755 25.60 -19.33 8.19
N PRO A 756 25.68 -18.76 9.40
CA PRO A 756 26.91 -18.80 10.17
C PRO A 756 27.25 -20.26 10.52
N ASN A 757 28.51 -20.65 10.37
CA ASN A 757 28.96 -22.00 10.71
C ASN A 757 29.01 -22.15 12.24
N VAL A 758 27.88 -22.51 12.85
CA VAL A 758 27.72 -22.55 14.31
C VAL A 758 27.48 -23.98 14.77
N ASN A 759 28.47 -24.55 15.46
CA ASN A 759 28.26 -25.76 16.23
C ASN A 759 27.66 -25.35 17.59
N PRO A 760 26.43 -25.77 17.95
CA PRO A 760 25.76 -25.35 19.19
C PRO A 760 26.51 -25.73 20.47
N SER A 761 27.44 -26.69 20.39
CA SER A 761 28.28 -27.17 21.49
C SER A 761 29.57 -26.37 21.70
N THR A 762 29.87 -25.40 20.84
CA THR A 762 31.06 -24.56 20.93
C THR A 762 30.68 -23.10 21.16
N SER A 763 31.27 -22.47 22.18
CA SER A 763 31.15 -21.03 22.41
C SER A 763 32.06 -20.26 21.46
N CYS A 764 31.57 -19.18 20.87
CA CYS A 764 32.32 -18.23 20.05
C CYS A 764 32.42 -16.87 20.75
N THR A 765 33.16 -15.95 20.15
CA THR A 765 33.16 -14.53 20.51
C THR A 765 32.58 -13.70 19.37
N LEU A 766 31.86 -12.62 19.70
CA LEU A 766 31.36 -11.64 18.73
C LEU A 766 32.29 -10.44 18.77
N LYS A 767 33.16 -10.31 17.77
CA LYS A 767 34.16 -9.26 17.69
C LYS A 767 33.74 -8.18 16.71
N ASN A 768 33.59 -6.96 17.20
CA ASN A 768 33.26 -5.81 16.37
C ASN A 768 34.40 -5.49 15.40
N VAL A 769 34.08 -5.27 14.12
CA VAL A 769 35.10 -5.00 13.09
C VAL A 769 35.74 -3.62 13.25
N ASN A 770 34.99 -2.61 13.68
CA ASN A 770 35.52 -1.25 13.89
C ASN A 770 36.53 -1.19 15.06
N SER A 771 36.12 -1.63 16.24
CA SER A 771 36.95 -1.49 17.46
C SER A 771 37.90 -2.66 17.69
N GLY A 772 37.63 -3.82 17.10
CA GLY A 772 38.30 -5.08 17.43
C GLY A 772 38.01 -5.60 18.84
N GLN A 773 37.04 -5.03 19.55
CA GLN A 773 36.62 -5.45 20.88
C GLN A 773 35.48 -6.47 20.82
N LEU A 774 35.24 -7.16 21.94
CA LEU A 774 34.25 -8.23 22.03
C LEU A 774 32.96 -7.73 22.67
N ALA A 775 31.83 -8.29 22.25
CA ALA A 775 30.57 -8.19 23.00
C ALA A 775 30.70 -8.87 24.37
N ASP A 776 30.46 -8.09 25.42
CA ASP A 776 30.77 -8.39 26.81
C ASP A 776 29.55 -8.03 27.68
N VAL A 777 29.10 -8.97 28.51
CA VAL A 777 28.12 -8.64 29.57
C VAL A 777 28.86 -7.93 30.70
N TYR A 778 28.47 -6.68 30.97
CA TYR A 778 29.18 -5.78 31.88
C TYR A 778 29.49 -6.44 33.23
N GLN A 779 30.78 -6.43 33.61
CA GLN A 779 31.31 -7.03 34.83
C GLN A 779 30.97 -8.52 35.04
N GLY A 780 30.56 -9.24 33.99
CA GLY A 780 30.12 -10.62 34.08
C GLY A 780 28.88 -10.82 34.95
N GLN A 781 28.00 -9.81 35.02
CA GLN A 781 26.73 -9.91 35.73
C GLN A 781 25.88 -11.06 35.17
N THR A 782 25.03 -11.63 36.03
CA THR A 782 24.16 -12.78 35.69
C THR A 782 22.67 -12.47 35.87
N THR A 783 22.32 -11.23 36.17
CA THR A 783 20.94 -10.77 36.34
C THR A 783 20.31 -10.38 35.00
N ASP A 784 18.98 -10.49 34.91
CA ASP A 784 18.20 -9.91 33.83
C ASP A 784 18.40 -8.38 33.80
N GLY A 785 18.47 -7.80 32.61
CA GLY A 785 18.71 -6.37 32.42
C GLY A 785 20.18 -5.94 32.53
N ALA A 786 21.12 -6.88 32.67
CA ALA A 786 22.54 -6.54 32.68
C ALA A 786 23.00 -6.10 31.28
N SER A 787 23.61 -4.92 31.21
CA SER A 787 23.99 -4.29 29.94
C SER A 787 25.04 -5.10 29.17
N VAL A 788 24.89 -5.12 27.87
CA VAL A 788 25.88 -5.63 26.92
C VAL A 788 26.69 -4.44 26.37
N ILE A 789 28.00 -4.54 26.45
CA ILE A 789 28.96 -3.51 26.10
C ILE A 789 30.07 -4.10 25.23
N GLN A 790 30.90 -3.26 24.62
CA GLN A 790 32.17 -3.73 24.08
C GLN A 790 33.29 -3.68 25.13
N TRP A 791 34.18 -4.67 25.12
CA TRP A 791 35.37 -4.66 25.96
C TRP A 791 36.56 -5.38 25.31
N PRO A 792 37.82 -5.00 25.59
CA PRO A 792 38.98 -5.76 25.14
C PRO A 792 38.91 -7.22 25.58
N SER A 793 39.39 -8.12 24.73
CA SER A 793 39.41 -9.55 25.04
C SER A 793 40.19 -9.83 26.31
N ASN A 794 39.54 -10.47 27.28
CA ASN A 794 40.15 -10.86 28.56
C ASN A 794 40.01 -12.37 28.85
N GLY A 795 39.44 -13.13 27.91
CA GLY A 795 39.22 -14.57 28.04
C GLY A 795 38.06 -14.97 28.97
N GLY A 796 37.32 -13.99 29.51
CA GLY A 796 36.18 -14.20 30.39
C GLY A 796 35.01 -14.92 29.70
N THR A 797 34.26 -15.69 30.47
CA THR A 797 33.06 -16.39 29.99
C THR A 797 31.92 -15.44 29.63
N ASN A 798 31.94 -14.20 30.14
CA ASN A 798 30.97 -13.15 29.83
C ASN A 798 31.17 -12.53 28.44
N GLN A 799 32.29 -12.83 27.76
CA GLN A 799 32.58 -12.44 26.37
C GLN A 799 32.30 -13.56 25.36
N GLN A 800 31.82 -14.71 25.84
CA GLN A 800 31.64 -15.91 25.05
C GLN A 800 30.16 -16.23 24.89
N TRP A 801 29.77 -16.59 23.68
CA TRP A 801 28.38 -16.74 23.28
C TRP A 801 28.17 -18.06 22.54
N ASN A 802 27.03 -18.70 22.75
CA ASN A 802 26.57 -19.84 21.95
C ASN A 802 25.46 -19.33 21.03
N ILE A 803 25.71 -19.35 19.72
CA ILE A 803 24.70 -19.04 18.71
C ILE A 803 23.92 -20.32 18.45
N VAL A 804 22.67 -20.36 18.90
CA VAL A 804 21.82 -21.55 18.85
C VAL A 804 20.69 -21.27 17.87
N GLN A 805 20.64 -22.04 16.79
CA GLN A 805 19.54 -21.99 15.85
C GLN A 805 18.23 -22.33 16.57
N VAL A 806 17.24 -21.45 16.43
CA VAL A 806 15.90 -21.66 16.98
C VAL A 806 15.02 -22.31 15.91
N THR A 807 15.01 -21.73 14.70
CA THR A 807 14.19 -22.17 13.56
C THR A 807 14.70 -21.46 12.29
N GLY A 808 14.74 -22.14 11.15
CA GLY A 808 15.21 -21.54 9.88
C GLY A 808 16.51 -20.73 10.02
N GLN A 809 16.51 -19.46 9.60
CA GLN A 809 17.67 -18.55 9.74
C GLN A 809 17.63 -17.66 11.01
N LEU A 810 16.80 -18.01 12.00
CA LEU A 810 16.70 -17.29 13.26
C LEU A 810 17.45 -18.03 14.37
N TYR A 811 18.24 -17.26 15.12
CA TYR A 811 19.11 -17.73 16.18
C TYR A 811 18.83 -16.98 17.46
N LYS A 812 19.08 -17.65 18.59
CA LYS A 812 19.29 -16.98 19.88
C LYS A 812 20.78 -16.95 20.19
N ILE A 813 21.24 -15.88 20.83
CA ILE A 813 22.65 -15.67 21.14
C ILE A 813 22.80 -15.79 22.67
N VAL A 814 23.29 -16.92 23.16
CA VAL A 814 23.29 -17.29 24.59
C VAL A 814 24.63 -16.94 25.22
N ASN A 815 24.65 -16.14 26.28
CA ASN A 815 25.89 -15.86 27.01
C ASN A 815 26.37 -17.10 27.79
N ARG A 816 27.64 -17.46 27.65
CA ARG A 816 28.21 -18.66 28.30
C ARG A 816 28.28 -18.53 29.82
N ASN A 817 28.43 -17.32 30.35
CA ASN A 817 28.55 -17.09 31.80
C ASN A 817 27.21 -17.24 32.53
N SER A 818 26.15 -16.64 31.99
CA SER A 818 24.84 -16.56 32.65
C SER A 818 23.82 -17.59 32.16
N GLY A 819 23.98 -18.11 30.93
CA GLY A 819 22.97 -18.91 30.23
C GLY A 819 21.78 -18.09 29.70
N LYS A 820 21.82 -16.76 29.82
CA LYS A 820 20.80 -15.82 29.31
C LYS A 820 21.07 -15.45 27.86
N VAL A 821 20.09 -14.84 27.19
CA VAL A 821 20.19 -14.47 25.77
C VAL A 821 20.38 -12.98 25.59
N LEU A 822 21.03 -12.59 24.49
CA LEU A 822 21.03 -11.21 24.00
C LEU A 822 19.59 -10.77 23.70
N ASP A 823 19.17 -9.66 24.29
CA ASP A 823 17.79 -9.19 24.31
C ASP A 823 17.73 -7.69 24.00
N VAL A 824 16.69 -7.29 23.28
CA VAL A 824 16.30 -5.89 23.14
C VAL A 824 15.30 -5.57 24.25
N PRO A 825 15.66 -4.73 25.24
CA PRO A 825 14.85 -4.53 26.42
C PRO A 825 13.41 -4.14 26.07
N ASN A 826 12.44 -4.97 26.46
CA ASN A 826 11.00 -4.80 26.22
C ASN A 826 10.60 -4.68 24.73
N GLY A 827 11.40 -5.17 23.79
CA GLY A 827 11.12 -5.02 22.35
C GLY A 827 11.13 -3.55 21.89
N ASN A 828 11.95 -2.71 22.53
CA ASN A 828 11.96 -1.29 22.26
C ASN A 828 12.54 -0.97 20.86
N HIS A 829 11.70 -0.41 19.98
CA HIS A 829 12.06 -0.01 18.62
C HIS A 829 12.87 1.29 18.53
N ARG A 830 13.24 1.92 19.65
CA ARG A 830 14.01 3.16 19.65
C ARG A 830 15.49 2.88 19.29
N ARG A 831 16.03 3.64 18.34
CA ARG A 831 17.47 3.60 18.00
C ARG A 831 18.35 4.02 19.16
N GLY A 832 19.49 3.36 19.30
CA GLY A 832 20.41 3.50 20.41
C GLY A 832 19.90 2.83 21.68
N THR A 833 18.90 1.93 21.57
CA THR A 833 18.50 1.09 22.70
C THR A 833 19.66 0.16 23.01
N ALA A 834 20.31 0.39 24.15
CA ALA A 834 21.36 -0.48 24.65
C ALA A 834 20.80 -1.89 24.87
N LEU A 835 21.51 -2.88 24.33
CA LEU A 835 21.18 -4.28 24.49
C LEU A 835 21.49 -4.74 25.91
N ASP A 836 20.69 -5.68 26.38
CA ASP A 836 20.93 -6.36 27.64
C ASP A 836 20.97 -7.88 27.44
N GLN A 837 21.17 -8.60 28.54
CA GLN A 837 20.82 -10.00 28.59
C GLN A 837 19.52 -10.21 29.36
N TRP A 838 18.72 -11.17 28.90
CA TRP A 838 17.50 -11.57 29.58
C TRP A 838 17.29 -13.07 29.55
N THR A 839 16.48 -13.57 30.49
CA THR A 839 16.01 -14.95 30.49
C THR A 839 15.30 -15.27 29.18
N TRP A 840 15.68 -16.35 28.50
CA TRP A 840 15.02 -16.78 27.26
C TRP A 840 13.52 -17.02 27.49
N ASN A 841 12.69 -16.25 26.80
CA ASN A 841 11.23 -16.34 26.86
C ASN A 841 10.60 -16.63 25.48
N GLY A 842 11.40 -16.64 24.41
CA GLY A 842 10.93 -16.92 23.04
C GLY A 842 10.32 -15.72 22.31
N GLY A 843 10.38 -14.53 22.90
CA GLY A 843 9.95 -13.27 22.29
C GLY A 843 10.72 -12.93 21.01
N ASN A 844 10.09 -12.14 20.14
CA ASN A 844 10.67 -11.75 18.85
C ASN A 844 11.93 -10.87 19.06
N ASN A 845 11.95 -10.07 20.13
CA ASN A 845 13.06 -9.24 20.57
C ASN A 845 14.33 -10.03 20.98
N GLN A 846 14.24 -11.36 21.13
CA GLN A 846 15.37 -12.26 21.44
C GLN A 846 15.88 -13.08 20.25
N LEU A 847 15.33 -12.81 19.04
CA LEU A 847 15.64 -13.55 17.82
C LEU A 847 16.48 -12.70 16.87
N TRP A 848 17.52 -13.32 16.34
CA TRP A 848 18.52 -12.65 15.52
C TRP A 848 18.74 -13.40 14.21
N SER A 849 18.95 -12.66 13.13
CA SER A 849 19.38 -13.16 11.83
C SER A 849 20.79 -12.64 11.51
N PHE A 850 21.52 -13.38 10.67
CA PHE A 850 22.91 -13.08 10.32
C PHE A 850 23.01 -12.84 8.81
N GLU A 851 23.36 -11.63 8.44
CA GLU A 851 23.51 -11.19 7.05
C GLU A 851 25.01 -11.09 6.71
N PRO A 852 25.50 -11.74 5.64
CA PRO A 852 26.90 -11.62 5.25
C PRO A 852 27.30 -10.17 4.94
N ALA A 853 28.38 -9.68 5.53
CA ALA A 853 28.88 -8.31 5.34
C ALA A 853 30.41 -8.29 5.27
N GLY A 854 30.95 -8.32 4.05
CA GLY A 854 32.39 -8.29 3.80
C GLY A 854 33.13 -9.47 4.45
N SER A 855 33.86 -9.20 5.53
CA SER A 855 34.62 -10.23 6.29
C SER A 855 33.89 -10.75 7.53
N GLY A 856 32.68 -10.28 7.81
CA GLY A 856 31.89 -10.64 8.98
C GLY A 856 30.39 -10.66 8.68
N TRP A 857 29.60 -10.30 9.70
CA TRP A 857 28.15 -10.41 9.70
C TRP A 857 27.52 -9.12 10.23
N VAL A 858 26.42 -8.71 9.61
CA VAL A 858 25.43 -7.84 10.24
C VAL A 858 24.47 -8.74 11.02
N ILE A 859 24.24 -8.43 12.30
CA ILE A 859 23.38 -9.21 13.19
C ILE A 859 22.10 -8.40 13.41
N ARG A 860 20.98 -8.84 12.82
CA ARG A 860 19.71 -8.10 12.81
C ARG A 860 18.67 -8.72 13.71
N ASN A 861 18.00 -7.91 14.51
CA ASN A 861 16.89 -8.34 15.34
C ASN A 861 15.61 -8.54 14.54
N PHE A 862 14.86 -9.57 14.87
CA PHE A 862 13.65 -9.93 14.15
C PHE A 862 12.46 -9.00 14.43
N GLU A 863 12.33 -8.51 15.67
CA GLU A 863 11.23 -7.62 16.09
C GLU A 863 11.45 -6.20 15.60
N THR A 864 12.61 -5.62 15.93
CA THR A 864 12.87 -4.20 15.67
C THR A 864 13.35 -3.92 14.25
N ARG A 865 13.80 -4.97 13.54
CA ARG A 865 14.48 -4.91 12.24
C ARG A 865 15.77 -4.08 12.23
N GLN A 866 16.26 -3.68 13.41
CA GLN A 866 17.51 -2.97 13.61
C GLN A 866 18.69 -3.94 13.75
N VAL A 867 19.90 -3.42 13.65
CA VAL A 867 21.14 -4.18 13.70
C VAL A 867 21.92 -3.89 14.97
N MET A 868 22.55 -4.92 15.53
CA MET A 868 23.46 -4.82 16.66
C MET A 868 24.68 -3.98 16.26
N GLU A 869 24.97 -2.93 17.02
CA GLU A 869 26.12 -2.06 16.78
C GLU A 869 26.87 -1.70 18.06
N VAL A 870 28.01 -1.04 17.89
CA VAL A 870 28.65 -0.28 18.97
C VAL A 870 28.27 1.18 18.80
N GLY A 871 27.50 1.71 19.77
CA GLY A 871 26.88 3.02 19.71
C GLY A 871 27.86 4.15 19.42
N GLY A 872 27.48 5.01 18.47
CA GLY A 872 28.25 6.20 18.10
C GLY A 872 29.63 5.92 17.51
N ASN A 873 29.82 4.75 16.86
CA ASN A 873 31.11 4.33 16.29
C ASN A 873 32.27 4.26 17.33
N SER A 874 31.93 4.13 18.62
CA SER A 874 32.91 4.22 19.69
C SER A 874 33.94 3.08 19.63
N THR A 875 35.20 3.39 19.93
CA THR A 875 36.26 2.40 20.16
C THR A 875 36.67 2.30 21.64
N THR A 876 35.94 3.01 22.51
CA THR A 876 36.22 3.08 23.94
C THR A 876 35.74 1.82 24.66
N ASN A 877 36.54 1.34 25.61
CA ASN A 877 36.15 0.24 26.51
C ASN A 877 34.87 0.62 27.26
N GLY A 878 33.88 -0.28 27.26
CA GLY A 878 32.63 -0.07 27.98
C GLY A 878 31.58 0.73 27.22
N ALA A 879 31.82 1.07 25.95
CA ALA A 879 30.77 1.62 25.11
C ALA A 879 29.62 0.61 24.99
N ALA A 880 28.39 1.11 25.00
CA ALA A 880 27.20 0.29 24.86
C ALA A 880 27.22 -0.43 23.51
N ILE A 881 26.78 -1.68 23.53
CA ILE A 881 26.29 -2.33 22.34
C ILE A 881 24.80 -2.09 22.32
N ASP A 882 24.31 -1.47 21.26
CA ASP A 882 22.93 -1.04 21.11
C ASP A 882 22.38 -1.48 19.75
N GLU A 883 21.09 -1.21 19.53
CA GLU A 883 20.47 -1.37 18.22
C GLU A 883 20.43 -0.07 17.46
N TRP A 884 20.72 -0.15 16.16
CA TRP A 884 20.58 0.97 15.25
C TRP A 884 20.10 0.52 13.88
N MET A 885 19.64 1.47 13.09
CA MET A 885 19.31 1.27 11.67
C MET A 885 20.55 0.82 10.86
N ALA A 886 20.37 0.13 9.74
CA ALA A 886 21.47 -0.54 9.03
C ALA A 886 22.23 0.45 8.14
N LEU A 887 23.36 0.95 8.62
CA LEU A 887 24.20 1.94 7.95
C LEU A 887 25.32 1.32 7.10
N ASN A 888 25.53 0.00 7.15
CA ASN A 888 26.65 -0.72 6.52
C ASN A 888 28.02 -0.20 6.99
N GLN A 889 28.12 0.17 8.26
CA GLN A 889 29.35 0.71 8.86
C GLN A 889 30.14 -0.39 9.60
N PRO A 890 31.48 -0.24 9.75
CA PRO A 890 32.30 -1.25 10.42
C PRO A 890 31.91 -1.51 11.89
N ASN A 891 31.27 -0.56 12.57
CA ASN A 891 30.78 -0.72 13.94
C ASN A 891 29.51 -1.58 14.03
N GLN A 892 28.87 -1.88 12.91
CA GLN A 892 27.70 -2.76 12.77
C GLN A 892 28.08 -4.15 12.23
N THR A 893 29.36 -4.35 11.89
CA THR A 893 29.87 -5.61 11.37
C THR A 893 30.59 -6.38 12.48
N TRP A 894 30.27 -7.66 12.61
CA TRP A 894 30.77 -8.55 13.65
C TRP A 894 31.42 -9.79 13.04
N THR A 895 32.63 -10.12 13.49
CA THR A 895 33.25 -11.42 13.18
C THR A 895 32.92 -12.41 14.28
N ILE A 896 32.59 -13.64 13.89
CA ILE A 896 32.35 -14.75 14.81
C ILE A 896 33.67 -15.54 14.89
N GLN A 897 34.28 -15.61 16.07
CA GLN A 897 35.60 -16.23 16.29
C GLN A 897 35.58 -17.34 17.31
#